data_AF-A0A914EKV3-F1
#
_entry.id   AF-A0A914EKV3-F1
#
_cell.length_a   1.000
_cell.length_b   1.000
_cell.length_c   1.000
_cell.angle_alpha   90.00
_cell.angle_beta   90.00
_cell.angle_gamma   90.00
#
_symmetry.space_group_name_H-M   'P 1'
#
loop_
_entity.id
_entity.type
_entity.pdbx_description
1 polymer ?
#
loop_
_entity_poly.entity_id
_entity_poly.type
_entity_poly.pdbx_seq_one_letter_code
_entity_poly.pdbx_strand_id
1 'polypeptide(L)'
;MDLEKFRSANIASLIVSDVKADYKNAEFESIYHLFVPRYRPYIRALIGAPERLNHKLFNYRGLPEKNQITRYFDKSILKNWGKRPAERRFRTKAPINSDFVPLSHVAYNSENDEGPIKKEELNNMNIDDFELLKAAQSDSFEDFNFPPDKKAQILNSRLRQNPQDIEGWLMFIKLQDELIADMEFAARDNTVKTRASAEKKLEILKTALQKNAASVELRLEKVKVMEQLYGPTDPQVEKEWKQLENRHLNSIKMWKGNIQMHKNDRALFKLDYMLALVARCIDRIQNMVNGNIRSHQKEQGSEEFLVELIVLYCKLLLETGNLPKVVAILQAITEFYIFIPELDLKNFNPKNLFEKFWNSGVPRVGDEDAKGWKNSKMIRIPSKEYEEEKLKEFDEDYKGYLGAQLKELEENEKALLEKCQENGLSHPQVWSLVEKCRDEFTWRSLRFHQEKLLNEYCWSEFGYIKDIEPVLVTFPEAKYSEKLICSLLKLLGCVIPGEVDLSQEAILSAFGILPNFARNYNGLYEFFDRFLQMESATQEFRGKFAVARLQTFQQQVKLENLEPSDRKKRVLNFVKVLIASFPDNEIIINLISCYGAEALEPFDSASALKTYRKLLSVVKRDIWQIPEEMIRIAYLRIAVAMCRCLPYYHKRRTQDELTKRSFLNILGALGYFKEMKGEELNNDDIKARWIDRIKNLKEATPNPNLAWLGDEFALTLELASLFVYESAPFSMKLTEFEGFLKSIADSGLTNSAIMEFRIMVNSEHVHHFKNADFRAYRDIVNEAIEKFPTNVSFLKAYIDSNKYQAARIFLRKECQDEATKLVRHCGLFYLEKRAHEILAMESSPNNIDHIRHALEFIAPENCCSFLPDSTLWRVLLDFEKQHGTSKQIDNAFLLAFKQCPWSKNLLLDVAEKKLNVDAFLTDISNYATSSGFRILCYTDEVDLLLMPNA
;
A
#
# COMPACT_ATOMS: atom_id res chain seq x y z
N MET A 1 51.90 -50.39 -47.37
CA MET A 1 52.83 -50.62 -46.25
C MET A 1 52.04 -50.53 -44.96
N ASP A 2 51.74 -51.72 -44.45
CA ASP A 2 51.25 -52.19 -43.13
C ASP A 2 50.40 -51.30 -42.21
N LEU A 3 49.20 -51.83 -41.96
CA LEU A 3 48.08 -51.34 -41.16
C LEU A 3 48.20 -51.67 -39.64
N GLU A 4 49.38 -52.00 -39.12
CA GLU A 4 49.53 -52.49 -37.73
C GLU A 4 50.18 -51.53 -36.71
N LYS A 5 50.53 -50.28 -37.08
CA LYS A 5 51.23 -49.35 -36.14
C LYS A 5 50.42 -48.16 -35.57
N PHE A 6 49.10 -48.11 -35.74
CA PHE A 6 48.25 -47.11 -35.06
C PHE A 6 47.24 -47.76 -34.11
N ARG A 7 47.74 -48.49 -33.11
CA ARG A 7 47.03 -48.66 -31.84
C ARG A 7 47.78 -47.85 -30.79
N SER A 8 47.03 -47.11 -29.97
CA SER A 8 47.49 -46.31 -28.82
C SER A 8 48.08 -44.92 -29.07
N ALA A 9 47.38 -44.06 -29.82
CA ALA A 9 47.49 -42.62 -29.61
C ALA A 9 46.19 -42.09 -28.99
N ASN A 10 46.34 -41.50 -27.82
CA ASN A 10 45.31 -41.08 -26.89
C ASN A 10 44.41 -40.00 -27.50
N ILE A 11 43.18 -40.35 -27.90
CA ILE A 11 42.18 -39.41 -28.46
C ILE A 11 41.87 -38.26 -27.48
N ALA A 12 42.13 -38.46 -26.18
CA ALA A 12 42.01 -37.43 -25.15
C ALA A 12 42.96 -36.23 -25.33
N SER A 13 44.03 -36.35 -26.12
CA SER A 13 44.97 -35.23 -26.36
C SER A 13 44.50 -34.20 -27.39
N LEU A 14 43.40 -34.46 -28.10
CA LEU A 14 42.82 -33.55 -29.10
C LEU A 14 41.53 -32.86 -28.65
N ILE A 15 41.10 -33.09 -27.40
CA ILE A 15 39.91 -32.47 -26.81
C ILE A 15 40.33 -31.74 -25.54
N VAL A 16 40.40 -30.41 -25.59
CA VAL A 16 40.43 -29.60 -24.37
C VAL A 16 39.00 -29.45 -23.90
N SER A 17 38.60 -30.23 -22.89
CA SER A 17 37.37 -29.94 -22.13
C SER A 17 37.71 -28.91 -21.06
N ASP A 18 37.15 -27.70 -21.19
CA ASP A 18 37.14 -26.78 -20.05
C ASP A 18 36.26 -27.38 -18.95
N VAL A 19 36.87 -27.74 -17.83
CA VAL A 19 36.18 -28.34 -16.67
C VAL A 19 35.91 -27.28 -15.60
N LYS A 20 36.16 -26.00 -15.87
CA LYS A 20 35.71 -24.93 -14.97
C LYS A 20 34.24 -24.66 -15.25
N ALA A 21 33.40 -24.88 -14.23
CA ALA A 21 32.02 -24.46 -14.26
C ALA A 21 31.97 -22.93 -14.41
N ASP A 22 31.36 -22.45 -15.49
CA ASP A 22 31.02 -21.05 -15.62
C ASP A 22 29.88 -20.75 -14.64
N TYR A 23 30.18 -19.95 -13.62
CA TYR A 23 29.26 -19.66 -12.51
C TYR A 23 27.95 -19.03 -12.99
N LYS A 24 27.92 -18.43 -14.20
CA LYS A 24 26.71 -17.86 -14.81
C LYS A 24 25.72 -18.91 -15.35
N ASN A 25 26.15 -20.14 -15.61
CA ASN A 25 25.26 -21.22 -16.07
C ASN A 25 24.40 -21.80 -14.93
N ALA A 26 24.81 -21.62 -13.67
CA ALA A 26 24.01 -22.02 -12.50
C ALA A 26 22.84 -21.06 -12.23
N GLU A 27 22.88 -19.85 -12.77
CA GLU A 27 21.88 -18.81 -12.52
C GLU A 27 20.68 -18.88 -13.49
N PHE A 28 20.89 -19.35 -14.72
CA PHE A 28 19.85 -19.33 -15.77
C PHE A 28 19.33 -20.70 -16.22
N GLU A 29 19.94 -21.81 -15.81
CA GLU A 29 19.66 -23.21 -16.26
C GLU A 29 19.60 -23.44 -17.79
N SER A 30 19.72 -22.41 -18.64
CA SER A 30 20.13 -22.46 -20.04
C SER A 30 20.45 -21.03 -20.56
N ILE A 31 21.39 -20.92 -21.49
CA ILE A 31 21.65 -19.65 -22.20
C ILE A 31 20.51 -19.45 -23.22
N TYR A 32 19.90 -18.26 -23.21
CA TYR A 32 18.85 -17.89 -24.16
C TYR A 32 19.35 -18.04 -25.62
N HIS A 33 18.61 -18.76 -26.45
CA HIS A 33 19.10 -19.28 -27.75
C HIS A 33 19.58 -18.22 -28.77
N LEU A 34 19.18 -16.95 -28.59
CA LEU A 34 19.63 -15.82 -29.41
C LEU A 34 20.96 -15.21 -28.93
N PHE A 35 21.41 -15.54 -27.72
CA PHE A 35 22.68 -15.09 -27.15
C PHE A 35 23.79 -16.16 -27.24
N VAL A 36 23.52 -17.33 -27.85
CA VAL A 36 24.56 -18.30 -28.23
C VAL A 36 25.01 -18.01 -29.66
N PRO A 37 26.26 -17.56 -29.90
CA PRO A 37 26.79 -17.42 -31.24
C PRO A 37 26.76 -18.78 -31.95
N ARG A 38 25.96 -18.91 -33.00
CA ARG A 38 25.92 -20.14 -33.82
C ARG A 38 27.17 -20.21 -34.69
N TYR A 39 28.24 -20.82 -34.19
CA TYR A 39 29.36 -21.23 -35.04
C TYR A 39 28.90 -22.37 -35.95
N ARG A 40 28.70 -22.08 -37.24
CA ARG A 40 28.57 -23.13 -38.25
C ARG A 40 29.98 -23.60 -38.60
N PRO A 41 30.40 -24.84 -38.27
CA PRO A 41 31.68 -25.34 -38.73
C PRO A 41 31.64 -25.40 -40.25
N TYR A 42 32.45 -24.56 -40.90
CA TYR A 42 32.52 -24.47 -42.36
C TYR A 42 33.12 -25.75 -42.97
N ILE A 43 33.82 -26.54 -42.16
CA ILE A 43 34.45 -27.80 -42.54
C ILE A 43 34.04 -28.88 -41.53
N ARG A 44 33.34 -29.92 -41.99
CA ARG A 44 33.00 -31.12 -41.20
C ARG A 44 33.99 -32.26 -41.49
N ALA A 45 35.28 -31.96 -41.34
CA ALA A 45 36.37 -32.91 -41.53
C ALA A 45 37.58 -32.48 -40.69
N LEU A 46 38.27 -33.42 -40.05
CA LEU A 46 39.59 -33.16 -39.47
C LEU A 46 40.59 -32.99 -40.62
N ILE A 47 41.27 -31.85 -40.65
CA ILE A 47 42.31 -31.53 -41.64
C ILE A 47 43.49 -32.49 -41.43
N GLY A 48 43.87 -33.22 -42.48
CA GLY A 48 44.98 -34.19 -42.45
C GLY A 48 44.63 -35.60 -41.96
N ALA A 49 43.38 -35.87 -41.57
CA ALA A 49 42.95 -37.20 -41.16
C ALA A 49 42.55 -38.09 -42.36
N PRO A 50 42.78 -39.43 -42.28
CA PRO A 50 42.34 -40.35 -43.33
C PRO A 50 40.80 -40.34 -43.48
N GLU A 51 40.32 -40.43 -44.72
CA GLU A 51 38.89 -40.34 -45.09
C GLU A 51 37.99 -41.28 -44.27
N ARG A 52 38.46 -42.48 -43.98
CA ARG A 52 37.74 -43.47 -43.16
C ARG A 52 37.47 -43.02 -41.72
N LEU A 53 38.36 -42.19 -41.15
CA LEU A 53 38.20 -41.64 -39.80
C LEU A 53 37.18 -40.51 -39.80
N ASN A 54 37.24 -39.62 -40.80
CA ASN A 54 36.25 -38.56 -41.00
C ASN A 54 34.85 -39.15 -41.26
N HIS A 55 34.76 -40.24 -42.02
CA HIS A 55 33.49 -40.96 -42.24
C HIS A 55 32.90 -41.63 -41.00
N LYS A 56 33.72 -42.02 -40.01
CA LYS A 56 33.23 -42.60 -38.75
C LYS A 56 32.81 -41.54 -37.74
N LEU A 57 33.51 -40.41 -37.69
CA LEU A 57 33.23 -39.31 -36.75
C LEU A 57 32.10 -38.41 -37.23
N PHE A 58 32.03 -38.18 -38.54
CA PHE A 58 30.99 -37.39 -39.18
C PHE A 58 30.22 -38.35 -40.10
N ASN A 59 29.04 -38.78 -39.66
CA ASN A 59 28.18 -39.70 -40.42
C ASN A 59 27.75 -39.06 -41.77
N TYR A 60 28.58 -39.23 -42.79
CA TYR A 60 28.30 -38.84 -44.17
C TYR A 60 27.44 -39.91 -44.85
N ARG A 61 26.13 -39.85 -44.62
CA ARG A 61 25.14 -40.42 -45.55
C ARG A 61 24.42 -39.27 -46.26
N GLY A 62 24.78 -39.07 -47.52
CA GLY A 62 23.95 -38.45 -48.55
C GLY A 62 23.89 -36.92 -48.55
N LEU A 63 24.89 -36.28 -49.16
CA LEU A 63 24.71 -34.96 -49.78
C LEU A 63 23.73 -35.12 -50.95
N PRO A 64 22.57 -34.41 -50.98
CA PRO A 64 21.83 -34.26 -52.22
C PRO A 64 22.56 -33.26 -53.09
N GLU A 65 22.85 -33.68 -54.32
CA GLU A 65 23.27 -32.82 -55.42
C GLU A 65 22.35 -31.61 -55.56
N LYS A 66 22.92 -30.45 -55.91
CA LYS A 66 22.13 -29.29 -56.33
C LYS A 66 21.32 -29.68 -57.56
N ASN A 67 20.00 -29.82 -57.43
CA ASN A 67 19.01 -29.09 -58.22
C ASN A 67 17.54 -29.41 -57.86
N GLN A 68 16.72 -28.37 -58.03
CA GLN A 68 15.25 -28.30 -58.08
C GLN A 68 14.49 -28.25 -56.75
N ILE A 69 13.97 -27.04 -56.48
CA ILE A 69 12.87 -26.79 -55.54
C ILE A 69 11.66 -27.59 -56.02
N THR A 70 11.31 -28.65 -55.32
CA THR A 70 10.08 -29.41 -55.55
C THR A 70 8.91 -28.64 -54.93
N ARG A 71 8.00 -28.16 -55.78
CA ARG A 71 6.77 -27.49 -55.35
C ARG A 71 5.81 -28.51 -54.73
N TYR A 72 4.91 -28.05 -53.86
CA TYR A 72 4.01 -28.87 -53.03
C TYR A 72 3.00 -29.77 -53.76
N PHE A 73 3.04 -29.82 -55.10
CA PHE A 73 2.20 -30.69 -55.94
C PHE A 73 2.98 -31.85 -56.57
N ASP A 74 4.22 -32.07 -56.16
CA ASP A 74 5.07 -33.10 -56.76
C ASP A 74 4.53 -34.51 -56.45
N LYS A 75 4.51 -35.38 -57.47
CA LYS A 75 3.84 -36.70 -57.42
C LYS A 75 4.48 -37.65 -56.40
N SER A 76 5.73 -37.42 -56.01
CA SER A 76 6.45 -38.17 -54.98
C SER A 76 5.95 -37.86 -53.57
N ILE A 77 5.49 -36.62 -53.31
CA ILE A 77 4.92 -36.18 -52.03
C ILE A 77 3.48 -36.69 -51.87
N LEU A 78 2.69 -36.64 -52.96
CA LEU A 78 1.33 -37.20 -53.00
C LEU A 78 1.28 -38.71 -52.73
N LYS A 79 2.33 -39.47 -53.08
CA LYS A 79 2.42 -40.92 -52.79
C LYS A 79 2.67 -41.24 -51.32
N ASN A 80 3.24 -40.31 -50.55
CA ASN A 80 3.51 -40.49 -49.11
C ASN A 80 2.32 -40.12 -48.21
N TRP A 81 1.27 -39.51 -48.75
CA TRP A 81 0.00 -39.30 -48.02
C TRP A 81 -0.83 -40.59 -47.86
N GLY A 82 -0.40 -41.71 -48.45
CA GLY A 82 -1.08 -43.00 -48.41
C GLY A 82 -0.75 -43.93 -47.23
N LYS A 83 0.14 -43.56 -46.31
CA LYS A 83 0.47 -44.39 -45.12
C LYS A 83 0.25 -43.62 -43.82
N ARG A 84 -0.95 -43.75 -43.25
CA ARG A 84 -1.33 -43.21 -41.93
C ARG A 84 -0.66 -44.01 -40.80
N PRO A 85 0.02 -43.39 -39.82
CA PRO A 85 0.08 -43.90 -38.44
C PRO A 85 -1.24 -43.53 -37.71
N ALA A 86 -1.66 -44.39 -36.78
CA ALA A 86 -2.98 -44.44 -36.14
C ALA A 86 -3.67 -43.08 -35.87
N GLU A 87 -4.82 -42.89 -36.52
CA GLU A 87 -5.76 -41.79 -36.28
C GLU A 87 -6.35 -41.85 -34.87
N ARG A 88 -6.40 -40.70 -34.19
CA ARG A 88 -7.31 -40.44 -33.07
C ARG A 88 -8.74 -40.75 -33.54
N ARG A 89 -9.32 -41.84 -33.03
CA ARG A 89 -10.68 -42.29 -33.40
C ARG A 89 -11.73 -41.37 -32.76
N PHE A 90 -12.05 -40.27 -33.43
CA PHE A 90 -13.30 -39.53 -33.26
C PHE A 90 -14.00 -39.42 -34.62
N ARG A 91 -14.53 -40.56 -35.12
CA ARG A 91 -15.41 -40.60 -36.31
C ARG A 91 -16.31 -41.84 -36.25
N THR A 92 -17.63 -41.66 -36.21
CA THR A 92 -18.57 -42.60 -36.81
C THR A 92 -18.85 -42.17 -38.25
N LYS A 93 -19.04 -43.13 -39.16
CA LYS A 93 -19.27 -42.86 -40.59
C LYS A 93 -20.61 -42.13 -40.78
N ALA A 94 -20.61 -41.00 -41.48
CA ALA A 94 -21.83 -40.36 -41.98
C ALA A 94 -22.45 -41.18 -43.14
N PRO A 95 -23.78 -41.17 -43.32
CA PRO A 95 -24.46 -41.78 -44.47
C PRO A 95 -24.21 -41.01 -45.78
N ILE A 96 -24.35 -41.70 -46.90
CA ILE A 96 -23.70 -41.45 -48.20
C ILE A 96 -24.25 -40.27 -49.02
N ASN A 97 -25.24 -39.51 -48.55
CA ASN A 97 -25.90 -38.44 -49.34
C ASN A 97 -26.04 -37.10 -48.60
N SER A 98 -24.94 -36.49 -48.17
CA SER A 98 -24.93 -35.08 -47.76
C SER A 98 -23.70 -34.36 -48.31
N ASP A 99 -23.89 -33.19 -48.92
CA ASP A 99 -22.83 -32.33 -49.48
C ASP A 99 -22.00 -31.58 -48.41
N PHE A 100 -22.11 -31.97 -47.14
CA PHE A 100 -21.31 -31.46 -46.05
C PHE A 100 -20.97 -32.55 -45.01
N VAL A 101 -19.84 -32.40 -44.31
CA VAL A 101 -19.34 -33.32 -43.27
C VAL A 101 -19.67 -32.75 -41.89
N PRO A 102 -20.56 -33.37 -41.09
CA PRO A 102 -20.86 -32.88 -39.75
C PRO A 102 -19.70 -33.23 -38.80
N LEU A 103 -19.20 -32.23 -38.07
CA LEU A 103 -18.31 -32.43 -36.92
C LEU A 103 -19.15 -32.80 -35.70
N SER A 104 -18.67 -33.73 -34.88
CA SER A 104 -19.40 -34.23 -33.72
C SER A 104 -19.49 -33.19 -32.61
N HIS A 105 -20.67 -32.62 -32.36
CA HIS A 105 -20.99 -31.99 -31.08
C HIS A 105 -21.76 -32.99 -30.22
N VAL A 106 -21.12 -33.59 -29.22
CA VAL A 106 -21.82 -34.02 -27.99
C VAL A 106 -20.91 -33.78 -26.79
N ALA A 107 -21.50 -33.07 -25.83
CA ALA A 107 -21.02 -32.69 -24.53
C ALA A 107 -20.87 -33.88 -23.57
N TYR A 108 -20.31 -33.58 -22.41
CA TYR A 108 -20.45 -34.33 -21.17
C TYR A 108 -21.79 -35.07 -21.05
N ASN A 109 -21.73 -36.36 -20.72
CA ASN A 109 -22.87 -37.06 -20.14
C ASN A 109 -23.03 -36.58 -18.69
N SER A 110 -23.87 -35.59 -18.49
CA SER A 110 -24.70 -35.50 -17.29
C SER A 110 -26.15 -35.53 -17.76
N GLU A 111 -26.79 -36.68 -17.61
CA GLU A 111 -28.23 -36.78 -17.71
C GLU A 111 -28.83 -35.88 -16.62
N ASN A 112 -29.73 -34.98 -17.02
CA ASN A 112 -30.42 -33.93 -16.24
C ASN A 112 -29.76 -32.54 -16.31
N ASP A 113 -29.99 -31.81 -17.40
CA ASP A 113 -30.18 -30.37 -17.31
C ASP A 113 -31.02 -29.88 -18.49
N GLU A 114 -32.27 -29.51 -18.19
CA GLU A 114 -33.17 -28.80 -19.10
C GLU A 114 -32.74 -27.34 -19.22
N GLY A 115 -31.60 -27.10 -19.89
CA GLY A 115 -31.16 -25.75 -20.27
C GLY A 115 -31.95 -25.21 -21.48
N PRO A 116 -32.04 -23.87 -21.65
CA PRO A 116 -33.07 -23.22 -22.45
C PRO A 116 -32.85 -23.24 -23.98
N ILE A 117 -31.90 -24.01 -24.52
CA ILE A 117 -31.49 -23.91 -25.92
C ILE A 117 -31.78 -25.21 -26.67
N LYS A 118 -32.58 -25.13 -27.74
CA LYS A 118 -32.96 -26.27 -28.57
C LYS A 118 -31.76 -26.75 -29.39
N LYS A 119 -31.53 -28.07 -29.42
CA LYS A 119 -30.43 -28.75 -30.16
C LYS A 119 -30.30 -28.36 -31.64
N GLU A 120 -31.37 -27.87 -32.26
CA GLU A 120 -31.43 -27.47 -33.67
C GLU A 120 -30.69 -26.15 -33.93
N GLU A 121 -30.57 -25.26 -32.94
CA GLU A 121 -29.82 -24.01 -33.06
C GLU A 121 -28.31 -24.23 -32.92
N LEU A 122 -27.88 -25.29 -32.21
CA LEU A 122 -26.46 -25.64 -31.99
C LEU A 122 -25.76 -26.17 -33.25
N ASN A 123 -26.51 -26.83 -34.14
CA ASN A 123 -25.93 -27.52 -35.31
C ASN A 123 -25.60 -26.58 -36.48
N ASN A 124 -26.05 -25.32 -36.44
CA ASN A 124 -25.82 -24.33 -37.50
C ASN A 124 -24.80 -23.24 -37.09
N MET A 125 -24.18 -23.33 -35.91
CA MET A 125 -23.21 -22.35 -35.44
C MET A 125 -21.78 -22.75 -35.85
N ASN A 126 -21.00 -21.78 -36.35
CA ASN A 126 -19.58 -22.00 -36.60
C ASN A 126 -18.81 -22.14 -35.25
N ILE A 127 -17.60 -22.68 -35.29
CA ILE A 127 -16.70 -22.81 -34.11
C ILE A 127 -16.52 -21.45 -33.42
N ASP A 128 -16.36 -20.38 -34.21
CA ASP A 128 -16.28 -19.01 -33.70
C ASP A 128 -17.56 -18.60 -32.96
N ASP A 129 -18.74 -18.93 -33.48
CA ASP A 129 -20.04 -18.61 -32.87
C ASP A 129 -20.28 -19.43 -31.59
N PHE A 130 -19.79 -20.67 -31.56
CA PHE A 130 -19.85 -21.56 -30.41
C PHE A 130 -18.92 -21.11 -29.28
N GLU A 131 -17.70 -20.67 -29.60
CA GLU A 131 -16.79 -20.04 -28.64
C GLU A 131 -17.35 -18.71 -28.12
N LEU A 132 -17.98 -17.90 -28.99
CA LEU A 132 -18.71 -16.68 -28.62
C LEU A 132 -19.83 -16.96 -27.61
N LEU A 133 -20.61 -18.01 -27.83
CA LEU A 133 -21.72 -18.39 -26.96
C LEU A 133 -21.24 -18.91 -25.61
N LYS A 134 -20.15 -19.67 -25.60
CA LYS A 134 -19.50 -20.16 -24.38
C LYS A 134 -18.89 -19.01 -23.57
N ALA A 135 -18.27 -18.03 -24.23
CA ALA A 135 -17.71 -16.83 -23.60
C ALA A 135 -18.81 -15.87 -23.09
N ALA A 136 -19.94 -15.75 -23.79
CA ALA A 136 -21.09 -14.97 -23.34
C ALA A 136 -21.74 -15.52 -22.05
N GLN A 137 -21.56 -16.83 -21.79
CA GLN A 137 -22.11 -17.55 -20.64
C GLN A 137 -21.10 -17.73 -19.49
N SER A 138 -19.82 -17.35 -19.65
CA SER A 138 -18.79 -17.49 -18.62
C SER A 138 -18.55 -16.17 -17.87
N ASP A 139 -18.41 -16.24 -16.55
CA ASP A 139 -18.04 -15.08 -15.71
C ASP A 139 -16.58 -14.61 -15.92
N SER A 140 -15.71 -15.46 -16.48
CA SER A 140 -14.28 -15.18 -16.74
C SER A 140 -14.03 -14.70 -18.19
N PHE A 141 -14.71 -13.63 -18.61
CA PHE A 141 -14.65 -13.07 -19.98
C PHE A 141 -13.27 -12.47 -20.34
N GLU A 142 -12.48 -12.03 -19.35
CA GLU A 142 -11.21 -11.32 -19.53
C GLU A 142 -10.03 -12.21 -19.96
N ASP A 143 -10.09 -13.53 -19.73
CA ASP A 143 -9.00 -14.46 -20.06
C ASP A 143 -8.86 -14.75 -21.57
N PHE A 144 -9.84 -14.32 -22.38
CA PHE A 144 -9.84 -14.54 -23.82
C PHE A 144 -9.36 -13.31 -24.58
N ASN A 145 -8.24 -13.46 -25.29
CA ASN A 145 -7.65 -12.40 -26.11
C ASN A 145 -8.39 -12.27 -27.47
N PHE A 146 -9.66 -11.87 -27.43
CA PHE A 146 -10.45 -11.60 -28.63
C PHE A 146 -10.21 -10.18 -29.16
N PRO A 147 -10.29 -9.96 -30.50
CA PRO A 147 -10.35 -8.61 -31.08
C PRO A 147 -11.52 -7.80 -30.49
N PRO A 148 -11.40 -6.47 -30.36
CA PRO A 148 -12.42 -5.66 -29.68
C PRO A 148 -13.78 -5.71 -30.38
N ASP A 149 -13.83 -5.86 -31.71
CA ASP A 149 -15.10 -6.05 -32.44
C ASP A 149 -15.85 -7.33 -32.00
N LYS A 150 -15.10 -8.43 -31.79
CA LYS A 150 -15.68 -9.69 -31.31
C LYS A 150 -16.12 -9.55 -29.85
N LYS A 151 -15.33 -8.89 -29.00
CA LYS A 151 -15.73 -8.56 -27.61
C LYS A 151 -17.04 -7.75 -27.58
N ALA A 152 -17.21 -6.81 -28.50
CA ALA A 152 -18.40 -5.97 -28.59
C ALA A 152 -19.64 -6.77 -29.00
N GLN A 153 -19.50 -7.76 -29.90
CA GLN A 153 -20.60 -8.66 -30.28
C GLN A 153 -21.02 -9.56 -29.12
N ILE A 154 -20.06 -10.10 -28.36
CA ILE A 154 -20.32 -10.93 -27.17
C ILE A 154 -21.03 -10.10 -26.08
N LEU A 155 -20.54 -8.91 -25.79
CA LEU A 155 -21.19 -8.05 -24.79
C LEU A 155 -22.60 -7.63 -25.23
N ASN A 156 -22.82 -7.35 -26.52
CA ASN A 156 -24.16 -7.07 -27.03
C ASN A 156 -25.11 -8.27 -26.91
N SER A 157 -24.65 -9.50 -27.15
CA SER A 157 -25.50 -10.69 -26.98
C SER A 157 -25.81 -10.94 -25.50
N ARG A 158 -24.81 -10.80 -24.62
CA ARG A 158 -24.97 -10.87 -23.16
C ARG A 158 -25.97 -9.82 -22.63
N LEU A 159 -25.87 -8.58 -23.08
CA LEU A 159 -26.77 -7.50 -22.69
C LEU A 159 -28.19 -7.62 -23.26
N ARG A 160 -28.36 -8.31 -24.40
CA ARG A 160 -29.69 -8.69 -24.92
C ARG A 160 -30.34 -9.77 -24.05
N GLN A 161 -29.55 -10.74 -23.59
CA GLN A 161 -30.03 -11.85 -22.76
C GLN A 161 -30.30 -11.39 -21.31
N ASN A 162 -29.42 -10.57 -20.75
CA ASN A 162 -29.57 -9.99 -19.42
C ASN A 162 -29.39 -8.45 -19.45
N PRO A 163 -30.47 -7.69 -19.75
CA PRO A 163 -30.42 -6.23 -19.78
C PRO A 163 -30.13 -5.57 -18.42
N GLN A 164 -30.21 -6.33 -17.32
CA GLN A 164 -29.95 -5.84 -15.96
C GLN A 164 -28.48 -5.98 -15.53
N ASP A 165 -27.62 -6.54 -16.39
CA ASP A 165 -26.20 -6.72 -16.12
C ASP A 165 -25.43 -5.37 -16.16
N ILE A 166 -25.32 -4.73 -14.99
CA ILE A 166 -24.62 -3.45 -14.81
C ILE A 166 -23.15 -3.56 -15.22
N GLU A 167 -22.47 -4.66 -14.87
CA GLU A 167 -21.06 -4.87 -15.15
C GLU A 167 -20.83 -5.04 -16.66
N GLY A 168 -21.67 -5.83 -17.33
CA GLY A 168 -21.67 -5.95 -18.78
C GLY A 168 -21.86 -4.60 -19.50
N TRP A 169 -22.73 -3.72 -18.99
CA TRP A 169 -22.92 -2.37 -19.54
C TRP A 169 -21.66 -1.50 -19.38
N LEU A 170 -21.02 -1.53 -18.20
CA LEU A 170 -19.81 -0.77 -17.93
C LEU A 170 -18.62 -1.27 -18.78
N MET A 171 -18.45 -2.59 -18.91
CA MET A 171 -17.46 -3.19 -19.81
C MET A 171 -17.70 -2.77 -21.26
N PHE A 172 -18.96 -2.76 -21.70
CA PHE A 172 -19.31 -2.35 -23.06
C PHE A 172 -19.01 -0.87 -23.35
N ILE A 173 -19.16 0.00 -22.33
CA ILE A 173 -18.77 1.41 -22.39
C ILE A 173 -17.25 1.57 -22.49
N LYS A 174 -16.47 0.87 -21.65
CA LYS A 174 -15.00 0.88 -21.70
C LYS A 174 -14.47 0.42 -23.05
N LEU A 175 -15.04 -0.67 -23.59
CA LEU A 175 -14.66 -1.21 -24.89
C LEU A 175 -14.85 -0.22 -26.05
N GLN A 176 -15.74 0.79 -25.92
CA GLN A 176 -15.87 1.82 -26.96
C GLN A 176 -14.59 2.63 -27.15
N ASP A 177 -13.79 2.83 -26.09
CA ASP A 177 -12.51 3.52 -26.21
C ASP A 177 -11.50 2.68 -26.98
N GLU A 178 -11.44 1.37 -26.71
CA GLU A 178 -10.56 0.41 -27.41
C GLU A 178 -10.93 0.27 -28.88
N LEU A 179 -12.21 0.17 -29.21
CA LEU A 179 -12.70 0.08 -30.59
C LEU A 179 -12.33 1.31 -31.42
N ILE A 180 -12.36 2.48 -30.81
CA ILE A 180 -12.03 3.73 -31.49
C ILE A 180 -10.51 3.84 -31.66
N ALA A 181 -9.72 3.36 -30.68
CA ALA A 181 -8.27 3.26 -30.77
C ALA A 181 -7.81 2.28 -31.87
N ASP A 182 -8.48 1.14 -32.06
CA ASP A 182 -8.12 0.17 -33.10
C ASP A 182 -8.45 0.68 -34.53
N MET A 183 -9.39 1.61 -34.68
CA MET A 183 -9.68 2.28 -35.96
C MET A 183 -8.64 3.36 -36.35
N GLU A 184 -7.59 3.58 -35.55
CA GLU A 184 -6.71 4.77 -35.60
C GLU A 184 -5.72 4.90 -36.77
N PHE A 185 -5.66 4.00 -37.75
CA PHE A 185 -4.66 4.16 -38.82
C PHE A 185 -4.96 5.27 -39.86
N ALA A 186 -6.07 6.03 -39.76
CA ALA A 186 -6.57 6.82 -40.90
C ALA A 186 -7.07 8.29 -40.71
N ALA A 187 -7.04 8.96 -39.54
CA ALA A 187 -7.60 10.32 -39.45
C ALA A 187 -6.87 11.32 -38.50
N ARG A 188 -6.79 12.60 -38.92
CA ARG A 188 -5.88 13.65 -38.38
C ARG A 188 -6.37 14.54 -37.22
N ASP A 189 -7.64 14.51 -36.80
CA ASP A 189 -8.13 15.36 -35.70
C ASP A 189 -8.67 14.56 -34.49
N ASN A 190 -8.11 14.79 -33.29
CA ASN A 190 -8.46 14.07 -32.05
C ASN A 190 -9.66 14.67 -31.28
N THR A 191 -10.00 15.94 -31.49
CA THR A 191 -11.05 16.65 -30.75
C THR A 191 -12.47 16.33 -31.22
N VAL A 192 -12.67 16.18 -32.53
CA VAL A 192 -13.98 15.81 -33.12
C VAL A 192 -14.32 14.34 -32.78
N LYS A 193 -13.30 13.47 -32.67
CA LYS A 193 -13.46 12.04 -32.38
C LYS A 193 -13.79 11.74 -30.91
N THR A 194 -13.14 12.43 -29.99
CA THR A 194 -13.42 12.31 -28.54
C THR A 194 -14.86 12.70 -28.23
N ARG A 195 -15.39 13.70 -28.93
CA ARG A 195 -16.82 14.08 -28.84
C ARG A 195 -17.75 12.98 -29.38
N ALA A 196 -17.47 12.43 -30.57
CA ALA A 196 -18.29 11.37 -31.15
C ALA A 196 -18.30 10.08 -30.30
N SER A 197 -17.16 9.73 -29.69
CA SER A 197 -17.07 8.62 -28.72
C SER A 197 -18.00 8.84 -27.52
N ALA A 198 -17.90 10.03 -26.92
CA ALA A 198 -18.68 10.36 -25.74
C ALA A 198 -20.18 10.48 -26.04
N GLU A 199 -20.58 10.96 -27.22
CA GLU A 199 -21.99 10.96 -27.67
C GLU A 199 -22.55 9.53 -27.75
N LYS A 200 -21.80 8.60 -28.37
CA LYS A 200 -22.18 7.18 -28.46
C LYS A 200 -22.28 6.52 -27.08
N LYS A 201 -21.31 6.78 -26.19
CA LYS A 201 -21.36 6.29 -24.79
C LYS A 201 -22.58 6.82 -24.05
N LEU A 202 -22.92 8.08 -24.25
CA LEU A 202 -24.08 8.71 -23.62
C LEU A 202 -25.40 8.09 -24.11
N GLU A 203 -25.50 7.70 -25.38
CA GLU A 203 -26.65 6.94 -25.90
C GLU A 203 -26.76 5.54 -25.27
N ILE A 204 -25.64 4.82 -25.17
CA ILE A 204 -25.57 3.50 -24.50
C ILE A 204 -25.97 3.64 -23.01
N LEU A 205 -25.50 4.68 -22.34
CA LEU A 205 -25.84 4.94 -20.94
C LEU A 205 -27.32 5.29 -20.75
N LYS A 206 -27.92 6.03 -21.69
CA LYS A 206 -29.37 6.30 -21.68
C LYS A 206 -30.18 5.01 -21.80
N THR A 207 -29.80 4.09 -22.69
CA THR A 207 -30.50 2.80 -22.84
C THR A 207 -30.27 1.89 -21.62
N ALA A 208 -29.05 1.84 -21.09
CA ALA A 208 -28.73 1.10 -19.88
C ALA A 208 -29.55 1.60 -18.68
N LEU A 209 -29.67 2.92 -18.48
CA LEU A 209 -30.42 3.53 -17.38
C LEU A 209 -31.93 3.40 -17.52
N GLN A 210 -32.47 3.27 -18.74
CA GLN A 210 -33.88 2.93 -18.93
C GLN A 210 -34.22 1.54 -18.36
N LYS A 211 -33.27 0.61 -18.40
CA LYS A 211 -33.41 -0.75 -17.86
C LYS A 211 -32.96 -0.86 -16.40
N ASN A 212 -32.00 -0.03 -15.98
CA ASN A 212 -31.35 -0.05 -14.67
C ASN A 212 -31.49 1.29 -13.93
N ALA A 213 -32.74 1.74 -13.75
CA ALA A 213 -33.02 3.06 -13.18
C ALA A 213 -32.61 3.22 -11.70
N ALA A 214 -32.21 2.19 -10.98
CA ALA A 214 -31.71 2.33 -9.60
C ALA A 214 -30.18 2.41 -9.51
N SER A 215 -29.45 2.01 -10.56
CA SER A 215 -27.98 1.94 -10.50
C SER A 215 -27.37 3.33 -10.30
N VAL A 216 -26.44 3.41 -9.35
CA VAL A 216 -25.62 4.59 -9.07
C VAL A 216 -24.42 4.61 -10.01
N GLU A 217 -23.85 3.44 -10.31
CA GLU A 217 -22.68 3.24 -11.17
C GLU A 217 -22.90 3.80 -12.58
N LEU A 218 -23.99 3.38 -13.22
CA LEU A 218 -24.31 3.82 -14.57
C LEU A 218 -24.63 5.32 -14.61
N ARG A 219 -25.13 5.89 -13.51
CA ARG A 219 -25.36 7.33 -13.44
C ARG A 219 -24.08 8.12 -13.25
N LEU A 220 -23.17 7.66 -12.39
CA LEU A 220 -21.85 8.28 -12.23
C LEU A 220 -21.09 8.26 -13.57
N GLU A 221 -21.12 7.13 -14.28
CA GLU A 221 -20.50 7.05 -15.61
C GLU A 221 -21.22 7.95 -16.63
N LYS A 222 -22.55 8.08 -16.56
CA LYS A 222 -23.29 9.06 -17.37
C LYS A 222 -22.83 10.49 -17.11
N VAL A 223 -22.70 10.89 -15.85
CA VAL A 223 -22.27 12.26 -15.52
C VAL A 223 -20.84 12.50 -15.99
N LYS A 224 -19.95 11.52 -15.81
CA LYS A 224 -18.56 11.58 -16.32
C LYS A 224 -18.50 11.78 -17.84
N VAL A 225 -19.32 11.06 -18.60
CA VAL A 225 -19.42 11.25 -20.05
C VAL A 225 -20.05 12.61 -20.41
N MET A 226 -21.02 13.11 -19.63
CA MET A 226 -21.59 14.45 -19.83
C MET A 226 -20.56 15.56 -19.58
N GLU A 227 -19.74 15.46 -18.54
CA GLU A 227 -18.65 16.41 -18.27
C GLU A 227 -17.64 16.46 -19.41
N GLN A 228 -17.31 15.30 -20.01
CA GLN A 228 -16.45 15.24 -21.19
C GLN A 228 -17.05 15.93 -22.43
N LEU A 229 -18.38 15.91 -22.59
CA LEU A 229 -19.08 16.46 -23.75
C LEU A 229 -19.37 17.95 -23.68
N TYR A 230 -19.88 18.38 -22.52
CA TYR A 230 -20.42 19.72 -22.30
C TYR A 230 -19.49 20.59 -21.46
N GLY A 231 -18.57 19.96 -20.72
CA GLY A 231 -17.77 20.62 -19.71
C GLY A 231 -18.43 20.52 -18.33
N PRO A 232 -17.63 20.62 -17.26
CA PRO A 232 -18.10 20.33 -15.91
C PRO A 232 -18.99 21.41 -15.28
N THR A 233 -18.89 22.65 -15.75
CA THR A 233 -19.71 23.78 -15.30
C THR A 233 -21.00 23.95 -16.12
N ASP A 234 -21.30 23.01 -17.02
CA ASP A 234 -22.51 23.09 -17.84
C ASP A 234 -23.79 22.88 -16.99
N PRO A 235 -24.84 23.71 -17.18
CA PRO A 235 -26.09 23.58 -16.43
C PRO A 235 -26.76 22.19 -16.52
N GLN A 236 -26.55 21.45 -17.62
CA GLN A 236 -27.09 20.10 -17.77
C GLN A 236 -26.40 19.09 -16.85
N VAL A 237 -25.08 19.23 -16.69
CA VAL A 237 -24.27 18.42 -15.77
C VAL A 237 -24.68 18.72 -14.33
N GLU A 238 -24.75 20.01 -13.95
CA GLU A 238 -25.14 20.42 -12.60
C GLU A 238 -26.56 19.93 -12.25
N LYS A 239 -27.48 19.97 -13.23
CA LYS A 239 -28.84 19.45 -13.07
C LYS A 239 -28.86 17.94 -12.86
N GLU A 240 -28.00 17.19 -13.54
CA GLU A 240 -27.88 15.74 -13.35
C GLU A 240 -27.29 15.41 -11.98
N TRP A 241 -26.24 16.13 -11.54
CA TRP A 241 -25.68 16.00 -10.18
C TRP A 241 -26.73 16.27 -9.10
N LYS A 242 -27.47 17.37 -9.20
CA LYS A 242 -28.58 17.68 -8.25
C LYS A 242 -29.65 16.58 -8.24
N GLN A 243 -29.97 15.98 -9.39
CA GLN A 243 -30.91 14.86 -9.43
C GLN A 243 -30.34 13.61 -8.77
N LEU A 244 -29.04 13.35 -8.94
CA LEU A 244 -28.35 12.21 -8.35
C LEU A 244 -28.28 12.34 -6.83
N GLU A 245 -27.87 13.50 -6.31
CA GLU A 245 -27.81 13.80 -4.88
C GLU A 245 -29.17 13.66 -4.20
N ASN A 246 -30.24 14.13 -4.84
CA ASN A 246 -31.58 14.03 -4.27
C ASN A 246 -32.14 12.59 -4.25
N ARG A 247 -31.83 11.79 -5.28
CA ARG A 247 -32.35 10.41 -5.41
C ARG A 247 -31.56 9.40 -4.58
N HIS A 248 -30.25 9.62 -4.44
CA HIS A 248 -29.32 8.68 -3.82
C HIS A 248 -28.58 9.32 -2.65
N LEU A 249 -29.27 10.16 -1.88
CA LEU A 249 -28.71 10.91 -0.75
C LEU A 249 -28.03 9.98 0.27
N ASN A 250 -28.58 8.78 0.46
CA ASN A 250 -28.07 7.78 1.40
C ASN A 250 -26.93 6.92 0.84
N SER A 251 -26.62 7.03 -0.45
CA SER A 251 -25.62 6.17 -1.09
C SER A 251 -24.20 6.67 -0.86
N ILE A 252 -23.39 5.89 -0.15
CA ILE A 252 -21.96 6.14 0.06
C ILE A 252 -21.23 6.19 -1.28
N LYS A 253 -21.55 5.26 -2.18
CA LYS A 253 -20.94 5.15 -3.51
C LYS A 253 -21.16 6.40 -4.37
N MET A 254 -22.35 6.99 -4.30
CA MET A 254 -22.68 8.23 -5.00
C MET A 254 -21.78 9.38 -4.53
N TRP A 255 -21.71 9.60 -3.21
CA TRP A 255 -20.89 10.67 -2.63
C TRP A 255 -19.40 10.49 -2.93
N LYS A 256 -18.89 9.25 -2.83
CA LYS A 256 -17.49 8.94 -3.21
C LYS A 256 -17.23 9.31 -4.68
N GLY A 257 -18.12 8.91 -5.59
CA GLY A 257 -18.01 9.24 -7.01
C GLY A 257 -18.07 10.74 -7.30
N ASN A 258 -19.01 11.47 -6.69
CA ASN A 258 -19.16 12.93 -6.83
C ASN A 258 -17.88 13.67 -6.39
N ILE A 259 -17.38 13.33 -5.21
CA ILE A 259 -16.15 13.92 -4.66
C ILE A 259 -14.94 13.59 -5.56
N GLN A 260 -14.77 12.33 -5.99
CA GLN A 260 -13.63 11.91 -6.81
C GLN A 260 -13.61 12.64 -8.16
N MET A 261 -14.76 12.82 -8.80
CA MET A 261 -14.86 13.52 -10.08
C MET A 261 -14.42 14.98 -9.95
N HIS A 262 -14.94 15.72 -8.97
CA HIS A 262 -14.54 17.12 -8.77
C HIS A 262 -13.10 17.29 -8.27
N LYS A 263 -12.61 16.36 -7.44
CA LYS A 263 -11.23 16.42 -6.90
C LYS A 263 -10.18 16.27 -8.01
N ASN A 264 -10.42 15.38 -8.98
CA ASN A 264 -9.43 15.00 -9.98
C ASN A 264 -9.51 15.85 -11.27
N ASP A 265 -10.43 16.81 -11.35
CA ASP A 265 -10.52 17.74 -12.48
C ASP A 265 -9.72 19.03 -12.19
N ARG A 266 -8.58 19.17 -12.87
CA ARG A 266 -7.72 20.37 -12.79
C ARG A 266 -8.45 21.68 -13.08
N ALA A 267 -9.41 21.69 -14.03
CA ALA A 267 -10.12 22.91 -14.39
C ALA A 267 -11.10 23.36 -13.30
N LEU A 268 -11.55 22.44 -12.47
CA LEU A 268 -12.52 22.68 -11.41
C LEU A 268 -11.91 22.81 -10.02
N PHE A 269 -10.71 22.26 -9.82
CA PHE A 269 -10.16 22.16 -8.48
C PHE A 269 -9.95 23.53 -7.85
N LYS A 270 -10.80 23.80 -6.85
CA LYS A 270 -10.69 24.90 -5.91
C LYS A 270 -10.94 24.33 -4.53
N LEU A 271 -10.01 24.59 -3.61
CA LEU A 271 -10.07 24.04 -2.26
C LEU A 271 -11.40 24.39 -1.59
N ASP A 272 -11.82 25.65 -1.59
CA ASP A 272 -13.05 26.10 -0.93
C ASP A 272 -14.31 25.39 -1.48
N TYR A 273 -14.37 25.18 -2.80
CA TYR A 273 -15.47 24.45 -3.41
C TYR A 273 -15.49 22.98 -2.96
N MET A 274 -14.31 22.33 -2.93
CA MET A 274 -14.17 20.95 -2.49
C MET A 274 -14.50 20.79 -1.00
N LEU A 275 -14.00 21.67 -0.14
CA LEU A 275 -14.33 21.67 1.29
C LEU A 275 -15.82 21.89 1.49
N ALA A 276 -16.45 22.80 0.74
CA ALA A 276 -17.89 23.00 0.80
C ALA A 276 -18.69 21.76 0.32
N LEU A 277 -18.22 21.06 -0.73
CA LEU A 277 -18.84 19.81 -1.19
C LEU A 277 -18.76 18.71 -0.11
N VAL A 278 -17.58 18.51 0.48
CA VAL A 278 -17.38 17.53 1.55
C VAL A 278 -18.19 17.91 2.80
N ALA A 279 -18.21 19.19 3.20
CA ALA A 279 -19.01 19.69 4.33
C ALA A 279 -20.52 19.47 4.11
N ARG A 280 -21.02 19.71 2.89
CA ARG A 280 -22.43 19.39 2.54
C ARG A 280 -22.70 17.90 2.68
N CYS A 281 -21.79 17.04 2.24
CA CYS A 281 -21.92 15.60 2.40
C CYS A 281 -21.97 15.20 3.88
N ILE A 282 -21.05 15.71 4.69
CA ILE A 282 -20.99 15.49 6.16
C ILE A 282 -22.33 15.87 6.81
N ASP A 283 -22.86 17.07 6.52
CA ASP A 283 -24.13 17.54 7.07
C ASP A 283 -25.30 16.60 6.69
N ARG A 284 -25.38 16.18 5.43
CA ARG A 284 -26.46 15.29 4.97
C ARG A 284 -26.40 13.91 5.63
N ILE A 285 -25.22 13.30 5.70
CA ILE A 285 -25.06 11.98 6.32
C ILE A 285 -25.26 12.08 7.84
N GLN A 286 -24.76 13.13 8.51
CA GLN A 286 -24.98 13.34 9.94
C GLN A 286 -26.47 13.50 10.25
N ASN A 287 -27.21 14.29 9.47
CA ASN A 287 -28.66 14.44 9.63
C ASN A 287 -29.43 13.14 9.42
N MET A 288 -28.91 12.23 8.58
CA MET A 288 -29.47 10.89 8.39
C MET A 288 -29.16 9.97 9.58
N VAL A 289 -27.92 9.94 10.05
CA VAL A 289 -27.48 9.17 11.22
C VAL A 289 -28.25 9.60 12.48
N ASN A 290 -28.50 10.90 12.65
CA ASN A 290 -29.27 11.45 13.77
C ASN A 290 -30.79 11.25 13.64
N GLY A 291 -31.29 10.70 12.52
CA GLY A 291 -32.72 10.45 12.31
C GLY A 291 -33.56 11.69 11.94
N ASN A 292 -32.92 12.81 11.60
CA ASN A 292 -33.59 14.04 11.14
C ASN A 292 -34.16 13.87 9.72
N ILE A 293 -33.48 13.09 8.87
CA ILE A 293 -33.95 12.75 7.52
C ILE A 293 -34.62 11.37 7.56
N ARG A 294 -35.94 11.35 7.34
CA ARG A 294 -36.75 10.10 7.35
C ARG A 294 -37.11 9.58 5.97
N SER A 295 -36.83 10.33 4.91
CA SER A 295 -37.20 9.98 3.54
C SER A 295 -36.34 8.87 2.94
N HIS A 296 -35.10 8.71 3.43
CA HIS A 296 -34.15 7.70 2.99
C HIS A 296 -33.65 6.94 4.22
N GLN A 297 -33.54 5.62 4.11
CA GLN A 297 -32.96 4.80 5.18
C GLN A 297 -31.43 4.91 5.15
N LYS A 298 -30.82 4.91 6.33
CA LYS A 298 -29.36 4.91 6.45
C LYS A 298 -28.76 3.65 5.82
N GLU A 299 -27.71 3.82 5.03
CA GLU A 299 -26.92 2.71 4.50
C GLU A 299 -26.00 2.17 5.62
N GLN A 300 -25.71 0.87 5.63
CA GLN A 300 -24.74 0.30 6.55
C GLN A 300 -23.36 0.92 6.29
N GLY A 301 -22.64 1.30 7.34
CA GLY A 301 -21.34 1.97 7.19
C GLY A 301 -21.41 3.51 7.12
N SER A 302 -22.57 4.12 7.33
CA SER A 302 -22.74 5.59 7.27
C SER A 302 -21.88 6.32 8.29
N GLU A 303 -21.78 5.78 9.52
CA GLU A 303 -20.97 6.32 10.61
C GLU A 303 -19.47 6.20 10.30
N GLU A 304 -19.02 5.08 9.73
CA GLU A 304 -17.65 4.90 9.22
C GLU A 304 -17.35 5.86 8.07
N PHE A 305 -18.31 6.08 7.17
CA PHE A 305 -18.15 7.00 6.05
C PHE A 305 -18.04 8.46 6.51
N LEU A 306 -18.73 8.86 7.60
CA LEU A 306 -18.51 10.18 8.23
C LEU A 306 -17.06 10.36 8.69
N VAL A 307 -16.46 9.34 9.29
CA VAL A 307 -15.04 9.35 9.65
C VAL A 307 -14.17 9.52 8.41
N GLU A 308 -14.43 8.75 7.34
CA GLU A 308 -13.69 8.87 6.07
C GLU A 308 -13.80 10.26 5.44
N LEU A 309 -14.98 10.91 5.51
CA LEU A 309 -15.20 12.26 4.98
C LEU A 309 -14.41 13.32 5.75
N ILE A 310 -14.34 13.24 7.08
CA ILE A 310 -13.56 14.19 7.88
C ILE A 310 -12.06 13.99 7.65
N VAL A 311 -11.60 12.73 7.52
CA VAL A 311 -10.22 12.41 7.14
C VAL A 311 -9.90 12.97 5.75
N LEU A 312 -10.82 12.82 4.77
CA LEU A 312 -10.69 13.42 3.44
C LEU A 312 -10.60 14.95 3.51
N TYR A 313 -11.47 15.60 4.30
CA TYR A 313 -11.46 17.05 4.49
C TYR A 313 -10.08 17.52 4.97
N CYS A 314 -9.54 16.83 5.98
CA CYS A 314 -8.21 17.10 6.51
C CYS A 314 -7.09 16.80 5.51
N LYS A 315 -7.21 15.72 4.72
CA LYS A 315 -6.20 15.37 3.71
C LYS A 315 -6.16 16.38 2.56
N LEU A 316 -7.30 16.91 2.12
CA LEU A 316 -7.35 18.00 1.12
C LEU A 316 -6.66 19.27 1.63
N LEU A 317 -6.88 19.64 2.90
CA LEU A 317 -6.17 20.74 3.55
C LEU A 317 -4.65 20.46 3.60
N LEU A 318 -4.25 19.25 3.99
CA LEU A 318 -2.84 18.88 4.10
C LEU A 318 -2.11 18.92 2.75
N GLU A 319 -2.73 18.40 1.69
CA GLU A 319 -2.12 18.40 0.36
C GLU A 319 -2.00 19.79 -0.26
N THR A 320 -2.88 20.72 0.12
CA THR A 320 -2.83 22.13 -0.32
C THR A 320 -1.96 23.03 0.57
N GLY A 321 -1.28 22.45 1.58
CA GLY A 321 -0.38 23.17 2.48
C GLY A 321 -1.03 23.79 3.72
N ASN A 322 -2.33 23.56 3.95
CA ASN A 322 -3.10 24.08 5.09
C ASN A 322 -2.96 23.21 6.36
N LEU A 323 -1.73 22.76 6.66
CA LEU A 323 -1.41 21.93 7.82
C LEU A 323 -1.88 22.53 9.17
N PRO A 324 -1.74 23.85 9.44
CA PRO A 324 -2.25 24.45 10.68
C PRO A 324 -3.73 24.22 10.92
N LYS A 325 -4.55 24.26 9.86
CA LYS A 325 -5.99 23.98 9.97
C LYS A 325 -6.24 22.53 10.37
N VAL A 326 -5.46 21.59 9.84
CA VAL A 326 -5.58 20.16 10.18
C VAL A 326 -5.21 19.92 11.64
N VAL A 327 -4.13 20.54 12.13
CA VAL A 327 -3.74 20.47 13.54
C VAL A 327 -4.82 21.05 14.44
N ALA A 328 -5.39 22.21 14.07
CA ALA A 328 -6.50 22.82 14.80
C ALA A 328 -7.74 21.91 14.83
N ILE A 329 -8.08 21.27 13.71
CA ILE A 329 -9.19 20.32 13.62
C ILE A 329 -8.94 19.10 14.52
N LEU A 330 -7.74 18.52 14.50
CA LEU A 330 -7.37 17.41 15.39
C LEU A 330 -7.52 17.82 16.86
N GLN A 331 -6.95 18.96 17.26
CA GLN A 331 -7.07 19.48 18.62
C GLN A 331 -8.55 19.67 18.99
N ALA A 332 -9.34 20.31 18.13
CA ALA A 332 -10.74 20.59 18.42
C ALA A 332 -11.60 19.34 18.54
N ILE A 333 -11.43 18.37 17.64
CA ILE A 333 -12.11 17.07 17.69
C ILE A 333 -11.78 16.35 19.00
N THR A 334 -10.49 16.29 19.36
CA THR A 334 -10.06 15.66 20.59
C THR A 334 -10.61 16.36 21.83
N GLU A 335 -10.54 17.69 21.87
CA GLU A 335 -11.11 18.48 22.97
C GLU A 335 -12.63 18.28 23.09
N PHE A 336 -13.34 18.27 21.96
CA PHE A 336 -14.79 18.16 21.91
C PHE A 336 -15.31 16.77 22.31
N TYR A 337 -14.59 15.69 21.99
CA TYR A 337 -15.04 14.32 22.31
C TYR A 337 -14.42 13.74 23.59
N ILE A 338 -13.12 13.94 23.82
CA ILE A 338 -12.41 13.34 24.97
C ILE A 338 -12.49 14.25 26.19
N PHE A 339 -12.35 15.56 25.99
CA PHE A 339 -12.34 16.55 27.07
C PHE A 339 -13.65 17.31 27.21
N ILE A 340 -14.77 16.72 26.81
CA ILE A 340 -16.08 17.32 27.07
C ILE A 340 -16.33 17.41 28.60
N PRO A 341 -16.69 18.59 29.13
CA PRO A 341 -17.11 18.71 30.52
C PRO A 341 -18.45 18.00 30.75
N GLU A 342 -18.79 17.74 32.02
CA GLU A 342 -20.12 17.28 32.38
C GLU A 342 -21.14 18.40 32.12
N LEU A 343 -21.79 18.35 30.96
CA LEU A 343 -22.73 19.37 30.49
C LEU A 343 -24.18 18.95 30.76
N ASP A 344 -25.01 19.91 31.19
CA ASP A 344 -26.47 19.75 31.17
C ASP A 344 -26.99 19.93 29.73
N LEU A 345 -27.00 18.83 28.99
CA LEU A 345 -27.41 18.77 27.57
C LEU A 345 -28.88 19.19 27.34
N LYS A 346 -29.70 19.31 28.39
CA LYS A 346 -31.09 19.78 28.26
C LYS A 346 -31.18 21.30 28.08
N ASN A 347 -30.21 22.04 28.63
CA ASN A 347 -30.26 23.50 28.70
C ASN A 347 -29.23 24.18 27.78
N PHE A 348 -28.18 23.47 27.35
CA PHE A 348 -27.10 24.06 26.57
C PHE A 348 -26.76 23.25 25.32
N ASN A 349 -26.55 23.96 24.20
CA ASN A 349 -25.95 23.38 23.01
C ASN A 349 -24.42 23.23 23.25
N PRO A 350 -23.86 22.00 23.23
CA PRO A 350 -22.44 21.79 23.48
C PRO A 350 -21.54 22.53 22.49
N LYS A 351 -21.99 22.75 21.25
CA LYS A 351 -21.23 23.50 20.24
C LYS A 351 -21.01 24.96 20.64
N ASN A 352 -22.03 25.61 21.21
CA ASN A 352 -21.94 27.02 21.63
C ASN A 352 -20.99 27.22 22.81
N LEU A 353 -20.98 26.27 23.76
CA LEU A 353 -20.04 26.30 24.88
C LEU A 353 -18.62 25.98 24.42
N PHE A 354 -18.48 25.04 23.48
CA PHE A 354 -17.21 24.72 22.87
C PHE A 354 -16.61 25.91 22.12
N GLU A 355 -17.41 26.66 21.35
CA GLU A 355 -16.97 27.86 20.66
C GLU A 355 -16.36 28.90 21.61
N LYS A 356 -16.99 29.12 22.78
CA LYS A 356 -16.43 30.02 23.81
C LYS A 356 -15.08 29.53 24.32
N PHE A 357 -14.94 28.23 24.58
CA PHE A 357 -13.66 27.64 24.96
C PHE A 357 -12.62 27.79 23.84
N TRP A 358 -13.00 27.49 22.60
CA TRP A 358 -12.10 27.51 21.46
C TRP A 358 -11.53 28.90 21.17
N ASN A 359 -12.38 29.93 21.31
CA ASN A 359 -12.03 31.34 21.10
C ASN A 359 -11.36 31.99 22.32
N SER A 360 -11.25 31.30 23.47
CA SER A 360 -10.67 31.88 24.69
C SER A 360 -9.15 32.02 24.67
N GLY A 361 -8.44 31.37 23.74
CA GLY A 361 -6.99 31.39 23.69
C GLY A 361 -6.27 30.51 24.74
N VAL A 362 -7.01 29.77 25.57
CA VAL A 362 -6.40 28.80 26.50
C VAL A 362 -5.60 27.71 25.75
N PRO A 363 -4.53 27.15 26.35
CA PRO A 363 -3.78 26.06 25.73
C PRO A 363 -4.67 24.83 25.46
N ARG A 364 -4.55 24.27 24.25
CA ARG A 364 -5.31 23.13 23.73
C ARG A 364 -4.46 21.87 23.80
N VAL A 365 -5.07 20.68 23.74
CA VAL A 365 -4.36 19.39 23.74
C VAL A 365 -3.14 19.36 22.79
N GLY A 366 -1.99 18.90 23.29
CA GLY A 366 -0.70 18.94 22.58
C GLY A 366 0.11 20.24 22.78
N ASP A 367 -0.53 21.31 23.27
CA ASP A 367 0.15 22.53 23.70
C ASP A 367 0.83 22.38 25.08
N GLU A 368 1.74 23.28 25.40
CA GLU A 368 2.32 23.40 26.74
C GLU A 368 1.23 23.83 27.73
N ASP A 369 1.25 23.23 28.92
CA ASP A 369 0.29 23.48 30.00
C ASP A 369 -1.19 23.24 29.67
N ALA A 370 -1.47 22.50 28.59
CA ALA A 370 -2.82 22.11 28.21
C ALA A 370 -3.48 21.23 29.29
N LYS A 371 -4.68 21.63 29.73
CA LYS A 371 -5.47 20.92 30.75
C LYS A 371 -6.73 20.26 30.18
N GLY A 372 -7.03 20.53 28.91
CA GLY A 372 -8.25 20.10 28.22
C GLY A 372 -9.48 20.94 28.58
N TRP A 373 -10.48 20.91 27.70
CA TRP A 373 -11.74 21.65 27.85
C TRP A 373 -12.44 21.35 29.18
N LYS A 374 -12.49 20.06 29.58
CA LYS A 374 -13.11 19.56 30.83
C LYS A 374 -12.60 20.27 32.08
N ASN A 375 -11.31 20.60 32.12
CA ASN A 375 -10.66 21.20 33.29
C ASN A 375 -10.44 22.72 33.11
N SER A 376 -10.96 23.31 32.04
CA SER A 376 -10.84 24.74 31.81
C SER A 376 -11.70 25.52 32.81
N LYS A 377 -11.06 26.50 33.48
CA LYS A 377 -11.72 27.37 34.47
C LYS A 377 -12.85 28.22 33.87
N MET A 378 -12.89 28.36 32.54
CA MET A 378 -13.97 29.03 31.78
C MET A 378 -15.35 28.41 32.02
N ILE A 379 -15.43 27.16 32.51
CA ILE A 379 -16.69 26.51 32.87
C ILE A 379 -17.23 27.02 34.23
N ARG A 380 -16.37 27.60 35.08
CA ARG A 380 -16.69 27.81 36.51
C ARG A 380 -16.77 29.26 36.99
N ILE A 381 -16.27 30.27 36.25
CA ILE A 381 -16.31 31.67 36.72
C ILE A 381 -16.49 32.64 35.55
N PRO A 382 -17.65 33.31 35.42
CA PRO A 382 -17.82 34.44 34.50
C PRO A 382 -17.46 35.73 35.24
N SER A 383 -16.17 36.05 35.34
CA SER A 383 -15.76 37.40 35.76
C SER A 383 -14.73 37.92 34.77
N LYS A 384 -15.18 38.86 33.91
CA LYS A 384 -14.40 39.48 32.83
C LYS A 384 -13.01 39.96 33.29
N GLU A 385 -12.89 40.45 34.52
CA GLU A 385 -11.64 41.00 35.06
C GLU A 385 -10.59 39.91 35.37
N TYR A 386 -10.99 38.76 35.90
CA TYR A 386 -10.09 37.61 36.15
C TYR A 386 -9.70 36.90 34.84
N GLU A 387 -10.60 36.90 33.85
CA GLU A 387 -10.33 36.40 32.50
C GLU A 387 -9.24 37.25 31.83
N GLU A 388 -9.35 38.58 31.85
CA GLU A 388 -8.40 39.48 31.18
C GLU A 388 -6.99 39.47 31.79
N GLU A 389 -6.82 39.37 33.11
CA GLU A 389 -5.48 39.32 33.74
C GLU A 389 -4.75 37.99 33.50
N LYS A 390 -5.46 36.85 33.64
CA LYS A 390 -4.88 35.53 33.36
C LYS A 390 -4.55 35.35 31.89
N LEU A 391 -5.37 35.89 30.98
CA LEU A 391 -5.11 35.87 29.54
C LEU A 391 -3.82 36.62 29.18
N LYS A 392 -3.56 37.78 29.82
CA LYS A 392 -2.31 38.54 29.62
C LYS A 392 -1.06 37.75 30.05
N GLU A 393 -1.13 37.03 31.18
CA GLU A 393 -0.05 36.16 31.67
C GLU A 393 0.27 35.04 30.66
N PHE A 394 -0.76 34.35 30.14
CA PHE A 394 -0.59 33.32 29.10
C PHE A 394 -0.12 33.87 27.75
N ASP A 395 -0.45 35.13 27.42
CA ASP A 395 -0.01 35.80 26.21
C ASP A 395 1.47 36.18 26.25
N GLU A 396 2.01 36.55 27.42
CA GLU A 396 3.44 36.87 27.57
C GLU A 396 4.33 35.63 27.41
N ASP A 397 3.98 34.51 28.05
CA ASP A 397 4.75 33.26 27.92
C ASP A 397 4.74 32.73 26.48
N TYR A 398 3.59 32.80 25.80
CA TYR A 398 3.49 32.35 24.42
C TYR A 398 4.19 33.28 23.43
N LYS A 399 4.23 34.59 23.69
CA LYS A 399 5.10 35.52 22.95
C LYS A 399 6.57 35.15 23.10
N GLY A 400 6.99 34.65 24.26
CA GLY A 400 8.34 34.14 24.50
C GLY A 400 8.67 32.94 23.62
N TYR A 401 7.82 31.91 23.63
CA TYR A 401 7.98 30.70 22.81
C TYR A 401 7.96 31.02 21.31
N LEU A 402 6.96 31.77 20.86
CA LEU A 402 6.80 32.13 19.46
C LEU A 402 7.91 33.07 18.98
N GLY A 403 8.33 34.02 19.82
CA GLY A 403 9.46 34.90 19.53
C GLY A 403 10.79 34.14 19.40
N ALA A 404 10.98 33.03 20.13
CA ALA A 404 12.14 32.17 19.95
C ALA A 404 12.09 31.40 18.63
N GLN A 405 10.94 30.83 18.27
CA GLN A 405 10.74 30.14 16.99
C GLN A 405 10.91 31.08 15.80
N LEU A 406 10.41 32.32 15.89
CA LEU A 406 10.57 33.33 14.84
C LEU A 406 12.04 33.71 14.64
N LYS A 407 12.80 33.91 15.73
CA LYS A 407 14.24 34.17 15.63
C LYS A 407 14.99 33.00 14.98
N GLU A 408 14.68 31.77 15.38
CA GLU A 408 15.28 30.57 14.78
C GLU A 408 14.93 30.44 13.29
N LEU A 409 13.69 30.75 12.91
CA LEU A 409 13.28 30.81 11.51
C LEU A 409 14.07 31.87 10.74
N GLU A 410 14.18 33.10 11.26
CA GLU A 410 14.93 34.19 10.62
C GLU A 410 16.41 33.84 10.42
N GLU A 411 17.04 33.25 11.44
CA GLU A 411 18.44 32.79 11.38
C GLU A 411 18.62 31.68 10.33
N ASN A 412 17.70 30.70 10.29
CA ASN A 412 17.73 29.60 9.33
C ASN A 412 17.45 30.06 7.89
N GLU A 413 16.47 30.95 7.71
CA GLU A 413 16.12 31.52 6.40
C GLU A 413 17.31 32.34 5.86
N LYS A 414 17.94 33.17 6.69
CA LYS A 414 19.15 33.90 6.31
C LYS A 414 20.30 32.97 5.90
N ALA A 415 20.60 31.96 6.73
CA ALA A 415 21.66 30.99 6.43
C ALA A 415 21.36 30.17 5.16
N LEU A 416 20.09 29.90 4.89
CA LEU A 416 19.63 29.24 3.66
C LEU A 416 19.85 30.15 2.43
N LEU A 417 19.49 31.43 2.52
CA LEU A 417 19.66 32.39 1.43
C LEU A 417 21.14 32.60 1.08
N GLU A 418 22.03 32.71 2.09
CA GLU A 418 23.48 32.78 1.89
C GLU A 418 23.99 31.56 1.09
N LYS A 419 23.60 30.34 1.48
CA LYS A 419 23.93 29.10 0.74
C LYS A 419 23.35 29.08 -0.67
N CYS A 420 22.16 29.63 -0.87
CA CYS A 420 21.53 29.70 -2.19
C CYS A 420 22.32 30.60 -3.14
N GLN A 421 22.79 31.75 -2.64
CA GLN A 421 23.65 32.68 -3.37
C GLN A 421 25.02 32.05 -3.70
N GLU A 422 25.66 31.39 -2.73
CA GLU A 422 26.93 30.69 -2.94
C GLU A 422 26.85 29.60 -4.03
N ASN A 423 25.73 28.86 -4.06
CA ASN A 423 25.53 27.76 -5.02
C ASN A 423 24.95 28.20 -6.37
N GLY A 424 24.62 29.49 -6.56
CA GLY A 424 24.04 30.02 -7.80
C GLY A 424 22.74 29.31 -8.21
N LEU A 425 21.85 29.12 -7.23
CA LEU A 425 20.51 28.54 -7.46
C LEU A 425 19.60 29.51 -8.23
N SER A 426 18.66 29.00 -9.01
CA SER A 426 17.67 29.85 -9.70
C SER A 426 16.54 30.30 -8.76
N HIS A 427 15.85 31.39 -9.07
CA HIS A 427 14.71 31.90 -8.26
C HIS A 427 13.69 30.81 -7.88
N PRO A 428 13.28 29.90 -8.78
CA PRO A 428 12.42 28.77 -8.44
C PRO A 428 12.95 27.85 -7.34
N GLN A 429 14.26 27.56 -7.38
CA GLN A 429 14.91 26.67 -6.42
C GLN A 429 14.96 27.34 -5.05
N VAL A 430 15.29 28.64 -5.03
CA VAL A 430 15.28 29.45 -3.80
C VAL A 430 13.86 29.50 -3.22
N TRP A 431 12.86 29.79 -4.05
CA TRP A 431 11.45 29.79 -3.65
C TRP A 431 11.04 28.48 -2.97
N SER A 432 11.32 27.33 -3.60
CA SER A 432 10.96 26.01 -3.06
C SER A 432 11.63 25.74 -1.71
N LEU A 433 12.90 26.12 -1.57
CA LEU A 433 13.65 25.93 -0.32
C LEU A 433 13.14 26.87 0.80
N VAL A 434 12.86 28.13 0.49
CA VAL A 434 12.29 29.10 1.45
C VAL A 434 10.89 28.65 1.88
N GLU A 435 10.06 28.19 0.93
CA GLU A 435 8.73 27.69 1.21
C GLU A 435 8.76 26.47 2.16
N LYS A 436 9.70 25.53 1.95
CA LYS A 436 9.93 24.40 2.86
C LYS A 436 10.40 24.86 4.24
N CYS A 437 11.39 25.76 4.28
CA CYS A 437 11.92 26.31 5.53
C CYS A 437 10.81 27.00 6.35
N ARG A 438 9.97 27.84 5.74
CA ARG A 438 8.84 28.47 6.44
C ARG A 438 7.77 27.45 6.87
N ASP A 439 7.49 26.42 6.07
CA ASP A 439 6.51 25.38 6.43
C ASP A 439 6.97 24.56 7.65
N GLU A 440 8.28 24.37 7.85
CA GLU A 440 8.86 23.69 9.01
C GLU A 440 8.55 24.37 10.34
N PHE A 441 8.32 25.70 10.35
CA PHE A 441 8.04 26.50 11.55
C PHE A 441 6.57 26.93 11.67
N THR A 442 5.85 27.02 10.54
CA THR A 442 4.48 27.57 10.49
C THR A 442 3.40 26.50 10.36
N TRP A 443 3.65 25.28 10.82
CA TRP A 443 2.72 24.15 10.74
C TRP A 443 1.64 24.16 11.83
N ARG A 444 1.81 24.96 12.89
CA ARG A 444 0.90 25.05 14.04
C ARG A 444 -0.07 26.22 13.89
N SER A 445 -1.33 26.03 14.33
CA SER A 445 -2.34 27.09 14.33
C SER A 445 -2.14 28.05 15.52
N LEU A 446 -2.27 29.35 15.24
CA LEU A 446 -2.24 30.41 16.26
C LEU A 446 -3.54 30.42 17.09
N ARG A 447 -3.45 30.96 18.31
CA ARG A 447 -4.60 31.11 19.21
C ARG A 447 -5.27 32.48 19.02
N PHE A 448 -6.59 32.54 19.22
CA PHE A 448 -7.48 33.66 18.83
C PHE A 448 -7.03 35.06 19.30
N HIS A 449 -6.37 35.22 20.45
CA HIS A 449 -5.95 36.54 20.97
C HIS A 449 -4.60 37.07 20.45
N GLN A 450 -3.95 36.37 19.51
CA GLN A 450 -2.57 36.64 19.09
C GLN A 450 -2.45 37.38 17.74
N GLU A 451 -3.57 37.55 17.05
CA GLU A 451 -3.65 38.04 15.67
C GLU A 451 -3.16 39.50 15.50
N LYS A 452 -3.26 40.33 16.55
CA LYS A 452 -2.77 41.72 16.49
C LYS A 452 -1.24 41.87 16.49
N LEU A 453 -0.49 40.82 16.83
CA LEU A 453 0.98 40.88 16.95
C LEU A 453 1.73 40.27 15.76
N LEU A 454 1.06 39.48 14.91
CA LEU A 454 1.72 38.59 13.93
C LEU A 454 1.32 38.83 12.47
N ASN A 455 0.60 39.91 12.19
CA ASN A 455 0.19 40.30 10.84
C ASN A 455 1.37 40.50 9.87
N GLU A 456 2.61 40.60 10.36
CA GLU A 456 3.81 40.83 9.53
C GLU A 456 4.34 39.57 8.81
N TYR A 457 4.03 38.35 9.26
CA TYR A 457 4.61 37.11 8.69
C TYR A 457 3.61 36.21 7.92
N CYS A 458 2.41 36.70 7.56
CA CYS A 458 1.35 35.85 6.96
C CYS A 458 0.98 34.62 7.82
N TRP A 459 1.15 34.70 9.14
CA TRP A 459 0.62 33.69 10.08
C TRP A 459 -0.91 33.84 10.29
N SER A 460 -1.52 34.86 9.68
CA SER A 460 -2.89 35.30 9.94
C SER A 460 -3.96 34.33 9.46
N GLU A 461 -4.96 34.13 10.32
CA GLU A 461 -6.28 33.51 10.11
C GLU A 461 -6.45 31.98 10.14
N PHE A 462 -5.88 31.25 11.12
CA PHE A 462 -6.05 29.79 11.14
C PHE A 462 -6.52 29.22 12.46
N GLY A 463 -7.56 28.37 12.37
CA GLY A 463 -8.16 27.71 13.52
C GLY A 463 -9.32 28.51 14.11
N TYR A 464 -10.06 29.24 13.29
CA TYR A 464 -11.34 29.80 13.71
C TYR A 464 -12.39 28.72 13.85
N ILE A 465 -13.41 28.97 14.66
CA ILE A 465 -14.53 28.03 14.79
C ILE A 465 -15.17 27.73 13.42
N LYS A 466 -15.21 28.70 12.49
CA LYS A 466 -15.71 28.53 11.10
C LYS A 466 -14.99 27.43 10.31
N ASP A 467 -13.69 27.22 10.54
CA ASP A 467 -12.91 26.20 9.82
C ASP A 467 -13.16 24.78 10.35
N ILE A 468 -13.68 24.68 11.58
CA ILE A 468 -13.79 23.44 12.36
C ILE A 468 -15.25 22.99 12.50
N GLU A 469 -16.19 23.94 12.57
CA GLU A 469 -17.62 23.69 12.69
C GLU A 469 -18.16 22.64 11.70
N PRO A 470 -17.76 22.64 10.40
CA PRO A 470 -18.24 21.64 9.44
C PRO A 470 -17.83 20.19 9.78
N VAL A 471 -16.78 20.00 10.56
CA VAL A 471 -16.25 18.68 10.94
C VAL A 471 -16.53 18.29 12.39
N LEU A 472 -17.05 19.23 13.21
CA LEU A 472 -17.54 18.94 14.57
C LEU A 472 -18.92 18.27 14.52
N VAL A 473 -18.91 16.97 14.20
CA VAL A 473 -20.12 16.14 14.13
C VAL A 473 -20.47 15.53 15.49
N THR A 474 -21.55 14.77 15.56
CA THR A 474 -21.95 14.02 16.77
C THR A 474 -22.02 12.55 16.40
N PHE A 475 -21.18 11.72 17.01
CA PHE A 475 -21.19 10.27 16.77
C PHE A 475 -22.14 9.57 17.77
N PRO A 476 -22.88 8.53 17.34
CA PRO A 476 -23.68 7.72 18.25
C PRO A 476 -22.86 6.91 19.27
N GLU A 477 -21.65 6.49 18.86
CA GLU A 477 -20.76 5.64 19.66
C GLU A 477 -19.34 6.22 19.69
N ALA A 478 -18.66 6.10 20.84
CA ALA A 478 -17.31 6.65 21.06
C ALA A 478 -16.23 6.04 20.14
N LYS A 479 -16.41 4.79 19.70
CA LYS A 479 -15.47 4.09 18.80
C LYS A 479 -15.19 4.87 17.51
N TYR A 480 -16.18 5.63 17.01
CA TYR A 480 -16.04 6.43 15.78
C TYR A 480 -15.18 7.67 16.00
N SER A 481 -15.39 8.38 17.11
CA SER A 481 -14.53 9.50 17.48
C SER A 481 -13.09 9.06 17.78
N GLU A 482 -12.90 7.91 18.44
CA GLU A 482 -11.57 7.35 18.69
C GLU A 482 -10.85 6.96 17.39
N LYS A 483 -11.55 6.28 16.47
CA LYS A 483 -11.04 5.95 15.14
C LYS A 483 -10.69 7.21 14.33
N LEU A 484 -11.51 8.26 14.41
CA LEU A 484 -11.26 9.54 13.76
C LEU A 484 -9.97 10.18 14.30
N ILE A 485 -9.80 10.26 15.61
CA ILE A 485 -8.60 10.83 16.24
C ILE A 485 -7.35 10.04 15.83
N CYS A 486 -7.39 8.70 15.85
CA CYS A 486 -6.28 7.86 15.40
C CYS A 486 -5.95 8.09 13.92
N SER A 487 -6.98 8.19 13.06
CA SER A 487 -6.80 8.44 11.62
C SER A 487 -6.18 9.81 11.33
N LEU A 488 -6.58 10.85 12.08
CA LEU A 488 -6.03 12.20 11.95
C LEU A 488 -4.60 12.30 12.49
N LEU A 489 -4.28 11.63 13.60
CA LEU A 489 -2.90 11.52 14.10
C LEU A 489 -2.00 10.84 13.06
N LYS A 490 -2.46 9.73 12.49
CA LYS A 490 -1.76 9.00 11.43
C LYS A 490 -1.53 9.87 10.19
N LEU A 491 -2.52 10.67 9.80
CA LEU A 491 -2.43 11.62 8.68
C LEU A 491 -1.28 12.63 8.85
N LEU A 492 -0.95 12.99 10.11
CA LEU A 492 0.12 13.92 10.47
C LEU A 492 1.47 13.22 10.68
N GLY A 493 1.54 11.89 10.53
CA GLY A 493 2.78 11.12 10.67
C GLY A 493 2.98 10.46 12.05
N CYS A 494 1.97 10.45 12.93
CA CYS A 494 2.03 9.69 14.17
C CYS A 494 1.85 8.19 13.90
N VAL A 495 2.69 7.34 14.51
CA VAL A 495 2.54 5.89 14.39
C VAL A 495 1.48 5.40 15.37
N ILE A 496 0.41 4.79 14.85
CA ILE A 496 -0.65 4.19 15.67
C ILE A 496 -0.55 2.66 15.58
N PRO A 497 -0.40 1.96 16.72
CA PRO A 497 -0.27 0.50 16.71
C PRO A 497 -1.56 -0.19 16.26
N GLY A 498 -1.42 -1.30 15.55
CA GLY A 498 -2.53 -2.16 15.11
C GLY A 498 -3.25 -1.73 13.84
N GLU A 499 -2.93 -0.56 13.28
CA GLU A 499 -3.61 -0.03 12.09
C GLU A 499 -2.69 -0.11 10.87
N VAL A 500 -3.00 -1.03 9.94
CA VAL A 500 -2.26 -1.14 8.67
C VAL A 500 -2.43 0.14 7.87
N ASP A 501 -1.32 0.75 7.47
CA ASP A 501 -1.31 1.87 6.54
C ASP A 501 -1.17 1.37 5.11
N LEU A 502 -2.20 1.66 4.31
CA LEU A 502 -2.27 1.30 2.89
C LEU A 502 -2.14 2.53 1.98
N SER A 503 -1.63 3.65 2.51
CA SER A 503 -1.20 4.78 1.68
C SER A 503 -0.05 4.38 0.76
N GLN A 504 0.11 5.10 -0.36
CA GLN A 504 1.19 4.85 -1.31
C GLN A 504 2.55 5.00 -0.59
N GLU A 505 2.68 6.02 0.25
CA GLU A 505 3.88 6.30 1.05
C GLU A 505 4.25 5.13 1.98
N ALA A 506 3.28 4.63 2.76
CA ALA A 506 3.54 3.54 3.69
C ALA A 506 3.92 2.23 2.99
N ILE A 507 3.25 1.89 1.88
CA ILE A 507 3.55 0.68 1.11
C ILE A 507 4.95 0.77 0.48
N LEU A 508 5.30 1.90 -0.13
CA LEU A 508 6.64 2.12 -0.71
C LEU A 508 7.72 2.11 0.37
N SER A 509 7.44 2.66 1.56
CA SER A 509 8.33 2.64 2.72
C SER A 509 8.55 1.21 3.22
N ALA A 510 7.48 0.40 3.31
CA ALA A 510 7.56 -1.01 3.71
C ALA A 510 8.37 -1.86 2.72
N PHE A 511 8.34 -1.53 1.42
CA PHE A 511 9.24 -2.13 0.42
C PHE A 511 10.69 -1.61 0.50
N GLY A 512 10.94 -0.47 1.16
CA GLY A 512 12.24 0.18 1.22
C GLY A 512 12.62 0.92 -0.07
N ILE A 513 11.63 1.37 -0.84
CA ILE A 513 11.82 2.01 -2.16
C ILE A 513 11.34 3.45 -2.24
N LEU A 514 10.76 3.98 -1.16
CA LEU A 514 10.34 5.38 -1.06
C LEU A 514 11.58 6.31 -1.06
N PRO A 515 11.65 7.31 -1.96
CA PRO A 515 12.66 8.38 -1.89
C PRO A 515 12.52 9.21 -0.61
N ASN A 516 13.54 9.98 -0.25
CA ASN A 516 13.46 10.83 0.93
C ASN A 516 12.53 12.04 0.67
N PHE A 517 11.26 11.90 1.03
CA PHE A 517 10.27 12.96 1.04
C PHE A 517 9.98 13.51 2.45
N ALA A 518 10.83 13.20 3.43
CA ALA A 518 10.57 13.49 4.83
C ALA A 518 10.28 14.98 5.06
N ARG A 519 9.21 15.24 5.82
CA ARG A 519 8.84 16.56 6.31
C ARG A 519 9.24 16.65 7.78
N ASN A 520 10.20 17.51 8.09
CA ASN A 520 10.73 17.67 9.44
C ASN A 520 10.16 18.95 10.07
N TYR A 521 8.96 18.85 10.62
CA TYR A 521 8.33 19.97 11.31
C TYR A 521 8.97 20.20 12.68
N ASN A 522 9.42 21.42 12.94
CA ASN A 522 10.08 21.76 14.19
C ASN A 522 9.08 21.65 15.37
N GLY A 523 9.41 20.85 16.39
CA GLY A 523 8.57 20.68 17.57
C GLY A 523 7.35 19.74 17.39
N LEU A 524 7.17 19.11 16.21
CA LEU A 524 6.00 18.26 15.94
C LEU A 524 5.99 16.99 16.79
N TYR A 525 7.16 16.39 17.02
CA TYR A 525 7.24 15.22 17.88
C TYR A 525 6.88 15.56 19.33
N GLU A 526 7.38 16.67 19.85
CA GLU A 526 7.09 17.17 21.19
C GLU A 526 5.59 17.46 21.33
N PHE A 527 4.97 17.98 20.27
CA PHE A 527 3.52 18.10 20.18
C PHE A 527 2.83 16.73 20.27
N PHE A 528 3.24 15.73 19.49
CA PHE A 528 2.66 14.38 19.59
C PHE A 528 2.88 13.76 20.96
N ASP A 529 4.05 13.92 21.56
CA ASP A 529 4.34 13.39 22.89
C ASP A 529 3.39 13.99 23.94
N ARG A 530 3.24 15.33 23.97
CA ARG A 530 2.26 16.02 24.82
C ARG A 530 0.82 15.64 24.49
N PHE A 531 0.50 15.51 23.20
CA PHE A 531 -0.83 15.14 22.75
C PHE A 531 -1.18 13.74 23.22
N LEU A 532 -0.28 12.78 23.15
CA LEU A 532 -0.54 11.40 23.56
C LEU A 532 -0.38 11.17 25.08
N GLN A 533 0.13 12.14 25.84
CA GLN A 533 0.12 12.14 27.30
C GLN A 533 -1.29 12.27 27.91
N MET A 534 -2.33 12.45 27.09
CA MET A 534 -3.72 12.48 27.53
C MET A 534 -4.06 11.37 28.54
N GLU A 535 -4.54 11.77 29.73
CA GLU A 535 -5.24 10.85 30.64
C GLU A 535 -6.63 10.54 30.06
N SER A 536 -6.69 9.61 29.10
CA SER A 536 -7.95 9.19 28.48
C SER A 536 -8.86 8.44 29.46
N ALA A 537 -10.12 8.25 29.06
CA ALA A 537 -11.17 7.67 29.89
C ALA A 537 -11.06 6.15 30.14
N THR A 538 -10.33 5.39 29.31
CA THR A 538 -10.19 3.92 29.43
C THR A 538 -8.74 3.45 29.45
N GLN A 539 -8.46 2.38 30.21
CA GLN A 539 -7.12 1.81 30.37
C GLN A 539 -6.53 1.28 29.06
N GLU A 540 -7.36 0.69 28.18
CA GLU A 540 -6.97 0.19 26.86
C GLU A 540 -6.43 1.30 25.95
N PHE A 541 -7.13 2.44 25.92
CA PHE A 541 -6.74 3.59 25.09
C PHE A 541 -5.45 4.25 25.60
N ARG A 542 -5.25 4.31 26.93
CA ARG A 542 -3.97 4.75 27.53
C ARG A 542 -2.81 3.85 27.11
N GLY A 543 -3.01 2.53 27.12
CA GLY A 543 -2.02 1.56 26.63
C GLY A 543 -1.67 1.77 25.15
N LYS A 544 -2.68 1.95 24.29
CA LYS A 544 -2.50 2.19 22.85
C LYS A 544 -1.69 3.46 22.59
N PHE A 545 -1.99 4.56 23.30
CA PHE A 545 -1.30 5.84 23.14
C PHE A 545 0.11 5.83 23.72
N ALA A 546 0.33 5.13 24.83
CA ALA A 546 1.68 4.95 25.37
C ALA A 546 2.59 4.27 24.34
N VAL A 547 2.09 3.23 23.66
CA VAL A 547 2.83 2.55 22.58
C VAL A 547 3.01 3.45 21.36
N ALA A 548 1.97 4.19 20.95
CA ALA A 548 2.07 5.16 19.85
C ALA A 548 3.17 6.21 20.09
N ARG A 549 3.32 6.72 21.33
CA ARG A 549 4.41 7.66 21.70
C ARG A 549 5.78 7.07 21.44
N LEU A 550 5.98 5.83 21.85
CA LEU A 550 7.24 5.12 21.68
C LEU A 550 7.55 4.88 20.20
N GLN A 551 6.58 4.36 19.44
CA GLN A 551 6.75 4.05 18.02
C GLN A 551 7.04 5.31 17.19
N THR A 552 6.32 6.39 17.49
CA THR A 552 6.53 7.69 16.83
C THR A 552 7.91 8.24 17.14
N PHE A 553 8.40 8.11 18.39
CA PHE A 553 9.76 8.50 18.74
C PHE A 553 10.82 7.68 18.02
N GLN A 554 10.61 6.37 17.91
CA GLN A 554 11.52 5.50 17.19
C GLN A 554 11.59 5.86 15.70
N GLN A 555 10.46 6.21 15.09
CA GLN A 555 10.45 6.67 13.71
C GLN A 555 11.21 7.99 13.55
N GLN A 556 11.01 8.96 14.45
CA GLN A 556 11.77 10.21 14.44
C GLN A 556 13.28 9.95 14.54
N VAL A 557 13.73 9.15 15.52
CA VAL A 557 15.14 8.81 15.70
C VAL A 557 15.72 8.04 14.51
N LYS A 558 14.90 7.29 13.75
CA LYS A 558 15.32 6.65 12.50
C LYS A 558 15.56 7.65 11.37
N LEU A 559 14.80 8.75 11.32
CA LEU A 559 14.95 9.83 10.34
C LEU A 559 16.13 10.75 10.66
N GLU A 560 16.58 10.79 11.92
CA GLU A 560 17.77 11.53 12.31
C GLU A 560 19.05 10.88 11.78
N ASN A 561 19.98 11.70 11.29
CA ASN A 561 21.32 11.29 10.82
C ASN A 561 22.26 10.97 11.99
N LEU A 562 21.85 10.07 12.89
CA LEU A 562 22.63 9.62 14.04
C LEU A 562 23.30 8.27 13.78
N GLU A 563 24.44 8.02 14.44
CA GLU A 563 25.02 6.68 14.49
C GLU A 563 24.09 5.71 15.25
N PRO A 564 24.02 4.42 14.87
CA PRO A 564 23.06 3.50 15.47
C PRO A 564 23.21 3.31 16.98
N SER A 565 24.44 3.44 17.50
CA SER A 565 24.71 3.34 18.94
C SER A 565 24.11 4.51 19.73
N ASP A 566 24.05 5.70 19.14
CA ASP A 566 23.48 6.89 19.78
C ASP A 566 21.97 6.93 19.64
N ARG A 567 21.43 6.47 18.50
CA ARG A 567 19.98 6.17 18.36
C ARG A 567 19.50 5.28 19.50
N LYS A 568 20.23 4.19 19.79
CA LYS A 568 19.92 3.27 20.90
C LYS A 568 19.88 3.97 22.26
N LYS A 569 20.89 4.79 22.58
CA LYS A 569 20.94 5.52 23.86
C LYS A 569 19.75 6.49 23.99
N ARG A 570 19.44 7.21 22.92
CA ARG A 570 18.35 8.20 22.88
C ARG A 570 16.99 7.53 23.12
N VAL A 571 16.71 6.44 22.40
CA VAL A 571 15.48 5.65 22.61
C VAL A 571 15.42 5.05 24.01
N LEU A 572 16.52 4.48 24.52
CA LEU A 572 16.54 3.92 25.88
C LEU A 572 16.29 4.97 26.96
N ASN A 573 16.82 6.19 26.80
CA ASN A 573 16.57 7.29 27.73
C ASN A 573 15.10 7.73 27.69
N PHE A 574 14.51 7.85 26.50
CA PHE A 574 13.10 8.15 26.37
C PHE A 574 12.21 7.07 26.99
N VAL A 575 12.50 5.79 26.76
CA VAL A 575 11.78 4.67 27.40
C VAL A 575 11.84 4.76 28.92
N LYS A 576 13.00 5.11 29.52
CA LYS A 576 13.11 5.30 30.98
C LYS A 576 12.21 6.44 31.49
N VAL A 577 12.20 7.56 30.78
CA VAL A 577 11.35 8.72 31.13
C VAL A 577 9.87 8.36 30.99
N LEU A 578 9.51 7.69 29.90
CA LEU A 578 8.15 7.24 29.62
C LEU A 578 7.65 6.27 30.69
N ILE A 579 8.45 5.26 31.06
CA ILE A 579 8.12 4.33 32.15
C ILE A 579 7.93 5.08 33.47
N ALA A 580 8.78 6.05 33.77
CA ALA A 580 8.66 6.85 34.99
C ALA A 580 7.40 7.73 35.02
N SER A 581 6.83 8.07 33.87
CA SER A 581 5.60 8.86 33.76
C SER A 581 4.31 8.09 34.05
N PHE A 582 4.36 6.75 34.08
CA PHE A 582 3.20 5.91 34.39
C PHE A 582 3.35 5.24 35.76
N PRO A 583 2.40 5.42 36.69
CA PRO A 583 2.40 4.70 37.97
C PRO A 583 1.89 3.26 37.83
N ASP A 584 1.16 2.95 36.75
CA ASP A 584 0.51 1.66 36.52
C ASP A 584 1.51 0.64 35.93
N ASN A 585 1.75 -0.45 36.66
CA ASN A 585 2.64 -1.54 36.22
C ASN A 585 2.21 -2.15 34.86
N GLU A 586 0.92 -2.13 34.54
CA GLU A 586 0.36 -2.74 33.32
C GLU A 586 0.73 -1.97 32.04
N ILE A 587 0.65 -0.63 32.09
CA ILE A 587 1.06 0.23 30.98
C ILE A 587 2.57 0.11 30.76
N ILE A 588 3.35 0.01 31.84
CA ILE A 588 4.79 -0.23 31.80
C ILE A 588 5.10 -1.55 31.07
N ILE A 589 4.37 -2.63 31.36
CA ILE A 589 4.55 -3.93 30.71
C ILE A 589 4.20 -3.85 29.20
N ASN A 590 3.12 -3.15 28.83
CA ASN A 590 2.74 -2.93 27.42
C ASN A 590 3.83 -2.18 26.65
N LEU A 591 4.27 -1.04 27.17
CA LEU A 591 5.34 -0.22 26.63
C LEU A 591 6.62 -1.01 26.36
N ILE A 592 6.98 -1.85 27.33
CA ILE A 592 8.16 -2.69 27.27
C ILE A 592 8.01 -3.81 26.24
N SER A 593 6.82 -4.42 26.12
CA SER A 593 6.56 -5.47 25.13
C SER A 593 6.63 -4.96 23.69
N CYS A 594 6.06 -3.79 23.42
CA CYS A 594 6.13 -3.12 22.12
C CYS A 594 7.54 -2.60 21.81
N TYR A 595 8.23 -2.02 22.80
CA TYR A 595 9.65 -1.66 22.67
C TYR A 595 10.50 -2.85 22.24
N GLY A 596 10.27 -3.99 22.88
CA GLY A 596 10.95 -5.24 22.55
C GLY A 596 10.74 -5.68 21.10
N ALA A 597 9.47 -5.82 20.71
CA ALA A 597 9.09 -6.39 19.43
C ALA A 597 9.61 -5.58 18.22
N GLU A 598 9.78 -4.26 18.36
CA GLU A 598 10.03 -3.36 17.22
C GLU A 598 11.41 -2.67 17.23
N ALA A 599 12.11 -2.61 18.37
CA ALA A 599 13.37 -1.85 18.50
C ALA A 599 14.66 -2.64 18.23
N LEU A 600 14.59 -3.95 17.96
CA LEU A 600 15.74 -4.85 18.10
C LEU A 600 16.25 -5.53 16.83
N GLU A 601 15.84 -5.07 15.64
CA GLU A 601 16.63 -5.26 14.43
C GLU A 601 17.41 -3.97 14.09
N PRO A 602 18.73 -4.01 13.84
CA PRO A 602 19.76 -5.00 14.15
C PRO A 602 20.84 -4.41 15.09
N PHE A 603 20.65 -4.39 16.42
CA PHE A 603 21.66 -3.84 17.35
C PHE A 603 21.83 -4.66 18.65
N ASP A 604 22.89 -5.49 18.67
CA ASP A 604 23.37 -6.35 19.78
C ASP A 604 22.30 -7.22 20.48
N SER A 605 22.09 -8.43 19.93
CA SER A 605 21.19 -9.46 20.47
C SER A 605 21.45 -9.81 21.93
N ALA A 606 22.69 -9.68 22.43
CA ALA A 606 23.02 -9.98 23.82
C ALA A 606 22.41 -8.97 24.82
N SER A 607 22.46 -7.68 24.49
CA SER A 607 21.83 -6.61 25.27
C SER A 607 20.30 -6.76 25.33
N ALA A 608 19.69 -7.13 24.20
CA ALA A 608 18.25 -7.38 24.08
C ALA A 608 17.81 -8.50 25.03
N LEU A 609 18.49 -9.64 24.96
CA LEU A 609 18.21 -10.82 25.77
C LEU A 609 18.33 -10.53 27.26
N LYS A 610 19.34 -9.76 27.68
CA LYS A 610 19.49 -9.34 29.08
C LYS A 610 18.29 -8.53 29.57
N THR A 611 17.77 -7.65 28.70
CA THR A 611 16.62 -6.80 29.02
C THR A 611 15.36 -7.64 29.14
N TYR A 612 15.06 -8.50 28.17
CA TYR A 612 13.90 -9.40 28.23
C TYR A 612 13.90 -10.33 29.43
N ARG A 613 15.04 -10.93 29.75
CA ARG A 613 15.16 -11.79 30.94
C ARG A 613 14.86 -11.03 32.22
N LYS A 614 15.32 -9.78 32.34
CA LYS A 614 15.02 -8.93 33.50
C LYS A 614 13.53 -8.63 33.63
N LEU A 615 12.83 -8.49 32.50
CA LEU A 615 11.41 -8.14 32.48
C LEU A 615 10.53 -9.34 32.79
N LEU A 616 10.84 -10.49 32.18
CA LEU A 616 10.17 -11.75 32.48
C LEU A 616 10.41 -12.17 33.94
N SER A 617 11.56 -11.85 34.54
CA SER A 617 11.83 -12.17 35.96
C SER A 617 11.05 -11.32 36.96
N VAL A 618 10.46 -10.19 36.55
CA VAL A 618 9.50 -9.43 37.38
C VAL A 618 8.22 -10.24 37.59
N VAL A 619 7.88 -11.11 36.63
CA VAL A 619 6.70 -11.97 36.68
C VAL A 619 6.97 -13.16 37.58
N LYS A 620 6.54 -13.05 38.84
CA LYS A 620 6.59 -14.16 39.82
C LYS A 620 5.32 -15.01 39.83
N ARG A 621 4.37 -14.74 38.93
CA ARG A 621 3.07 -15.42 38.82
C ARG A 621 2.98 -16.16 37.49
N ASP A 622 2.24 -17.26 37.48
CA ASP A 622 1.92 -18.00 36.26
C ASP A 622 1.14 -17.08 35.29
N ILE A 623 1.71 -16.84 34.10
CA ILE A 623 1.13 -16.01 33.02
C ILE A 623 -0.25 -16.53 32.64
N TRP A 624 -0.45 -17.85 32.66
CA TRP A 624 -1.71 -18.49 32.28
C TRP A 624 -2.81 -18.32 33.35
N GLN A 625 -2.46 -17.87 34.56
CA GLN A 625 -3.40 -17.60 35.66
C GLN A 625 -3.69 -16.11 35.86
N ILE A 626 -3.08 -15.22 35.06
CA ILE A 626 -3.35 -13.78 35.13
C ILE A 626 -4.76 -13.54 34.57
N PRO A 627 -5.68 -12.89 35.31
CA PRO A 627 -7.04 -12.66 34.85
C PRO A 627 -7.12 -11.66 33.68
N GLU A 628 -6.29 -10.63 33.69
CA GLU A 628 -6.28 -9.55 32.68
C GLU A 628 -5.62 -10.01 31.36
N GLU A 629 -6.42 -10.07 30.30
CA GLU A 629 -6.00 -10.47 28.95
C GLU A 629 -4.88 -9.57 28.39
N MET A 630 -4.98 -8.26 28.58
CA MET A 630 -3.97 -7.29 28.15
C MET A 630 -2.58 -7.61 28.69
N ILE A 631 -2.47 -7.93 29.98
CA ILE A 631 -1.20 -8.29 30.62
C ILE A 631 -0.66 -9.60 30.07
N ARG A 632 -1.52 -10.61 29.87
CA ARG A 632 -1.11 -11.90 29.28
C ARG A 632 -0.51 -11.69 27.89
N ILE A 633 -1.21 -10.97 27.01
CA ILE A 633 -0.74 -10.67 25.64
C ILE A 633 0.62 -9.96 25.68
N ALA A 634 0.79 -8.96 26.54
CA ALA A 634 2.05 -8.23 26.65
C ALA A 634 3.23 -9.14 27.07
N TYR A 635 3.03 -10.05 28.03
CA TYR A 635 4.08 -11.01 28.42
C TYR A 635 4.36 -12.06 27.35
N LEU A 636 3.33 -12.56 26.67
CA LEU A 636 3.50 -13.48 25.54
C LEU A 636 4.27 -12.80 24.41
N ARG A 637 4.01 -11.52 24.11
CA ARG A 637 4.80 -10.73 23.17
C ARG A 637 6.27 -10.63 23.57
N ILE A 638 6.57 -10.34 24.86
CA ILE A 638 7.95 -10.30 25.36
C ILE A 638 8.63 -11.65 25.19
N ALA A 639 7.92 -12.75 25.49
CA ALA A 639 8.44 -14.10 25.33
C ALA A 639 8.74 -14.42 23.86
N VAL A 640 7.85 -14.06 22.94
CA VAL A 640 8.05 -14.20 21.49
C VAL A 640 9.27 -13.38 21.05
N ALA A 641 9.34 -12.10 21.39
CA ALA A 641 10.44 -11.21 21.01
C ALA A 641 11.80 -11.70 21.54
N MET A 642 11.84 -12.25 22.76
CA MET A 642 13.04 -12.89 23.31
C MET A 642 13.46 -14.10 22.46
N CYS A 643 12.51 -14.94 22.08
CA CYS A 643 12.77 -16.11 21.23
C CYS A 643 13.23 -15.72 19.82
N ARG A 644 12.73 -14.62 19.25
CA ARG A 644 13.15 -14.10 17.94
C ARG A 644 14.56 -13.50 17.95
N CYS A 645 15.02 -12.97 19.09
CA CYS A 645 16.40 -12.48 19.25
C CYS A 645 17.46 -13.60 19.25
N LEU A 646 17.04 -14.86 19.41
CA LEU A 646 17.90 -16.02 19.32
C LEU A 646 17.80 -16.59 17.90
N PRO A 647 18.92 -16.93 17.23
CA PRO A 647 18.87 -17.51 15.90
C PRO A 647 17.94 -18.74 15.87
N TYR A 648 17.16 -18.89 14.79
CA TYR A 648 16.34 -20.08 14.57
C TYR A 648 17.20 -21.29 14.17
N TYR A 649 18.40 -21.05 13.63
CA TYR A 649 19.30 -22.08 13.14
C TYR A 649 20.66 -22.06 13.85
N HIS A 650 21.14 -23.25 14.27
CA HIS A 650 22.48 -23.45 14.83
C HIS A 650 23.13 -24.71 14.22
N LYS A 651 24.36 -24.59 13.70
CA LYS A 651 25.14 -25.73 13.14
C LYS A 651 25.60 -26.75 14.21
N ARG A 652 25.62 -26.35 15.48
CA ARG A 652 25.97 -27.15 16.67
C ARG A 652 25.08 -26.69 17.82
N ARG A 653 24.83 -27.55 18.81
CA ARG A 653 24.17 -27.13 20.06
C ARG A 653 24.93 -25.96 20.67
N THR A 654 24.37 -24.76 20.57
CA THR A 654 24.89 -23.56 21.22
C THR A 654 24.28 -23.44 22.61
N GLN A 655 24.95 -22.68 23.49
CA GLN A 655 24.39 -22.33 24.80
C GLN A 655 23.04 -21.60 24.65
N ASP A 656 22.88 -20.84 23.57
CA ASP A 656 21.67 -20.10 23.23
C ASP A 656 20.50 -20.99 22.84
N GLU A 657 20.71 -22.06 22.05
CA GLU A 657 19.68 -23.07 21.71
C GLU A 657 19.17 -23.77 22.97
N LEU A 658 20.09 -24.18 23.86
CA LEU A 658 19.74 -24.78 25.15
C LEU A 658 18.95 -23.80 26.02
N THR A 659 19.34 -22.52 26.02
CA THR A 659 18.63 -21.49 26.78
C THR A 659 17.22 -21.26 26.24
N LYS A 660 17.04 -21.20 24.91
CA LYS A 660 15.74 -21.06 24.24
C LYS A 660 14.83 -22.24 24.55
N ARG A 661 15.35 -23.46 24.45
CA ARG A 661 14.60 -24.69 24.75
C ARG A 661 14.21 -24.78 26.22
N SER A 662 15.15 -24.58 27.13
CA SER A 662 14.86 -24.57 28.57
C SER A 662 13.81 -23.52 28.91
N PHE A 663 13.89 -22.32 28.33
CA PHE A 663 12.89 -21.28 28.50
C PHE A 663 11.49 -21.72 28.05
N LEU A 664 11.36 -22.27 26.83
CA LEU A 664 10.10 -22.74 26.29
C LEU A 664 9.50 -23.90 27.12
N ASN A 665 10.35 -24.79 27.64
CA ASN A 665 9.94 -25.85 28.57
C ASN A 665 9.36 -25.27 29.86
N ILE A 666 10.03 -24.28 30.47
CA ILE A 666 9.60 -23.65 31.71
C ILE A 666 8.30 -22.86 31.50
N LEU A 667 8.21 -22.08 30.43
CA LEU A 667 7.02 -21.32 30.09
C LEU A 667 5.82 -22.25 29.83
N GLY A 668 6.06 -23.36 29.12
CA GLY A 668 5.07 -24.39 28.88
C GLY A 668 4.64 -25.15 30.14
N ALA A 669 5.56 -25.43 31.07
CA ALA A 669 5.27 -26.23 32.27
C ALA A 669 4.75 -25.40 33.46
N LEU A 670 5.43 -24.30 33.78
CA LEU A 670 5.22 -23.52 35.01
C LEU A 670 4.55 -22.16 34.74
N GLY A 671 4.61 -21.66 33.50
CA GLY A 671 3.97 -20.40 33.12
C GLY A 671 4.62 -19.12 33.67
N TYR A 672 5.75 -19.21 34.38
CA TYR A 672 6.51 -18.03 34.84
C TYR A 672 8.03 -18.21 34.67
N PHE A 673 8.79 -17.13 34.81
CA PHE A 673 10.24 -17.15 34.59
C PHE A 673 11.01 -17.61 35.84
N LYS A 674 11.63 -18.80 35.78
CA LYS A 674 12.62 -19.26 36.77
C LYS A 674 13.77 -19.96 36.05
N GLU A 675 15.01 -19.55 36.28
CA GLU A 675 16.18 -20.32 35.81
C GLU A 675 16.16 -21.70 36.45
N MET A 676 15.84 -22.75 35.66
CA MET A 676 15.88 -24.11 36.17
C MET A 676 17.31 -24.65 36.13
N LYS A 677 17.78 -25.08 37.30
CA LYS A 677 18.92 -25.97 37.42
C LYS A 677 18.43 -27.40 37.17
N GLY A 678 18.45 -27.84 35.91
CA GLY A 678 18.52 -29.27 35.56
C GLY A 678 17.31 -30.17 35.87
N GLU A 679 16.07 -29.67 35.86
CA GLU A 679 14.89 -30.56 35.88
C GLU A 679 14.53 -30.99 34.44
N GLU A 680 14.63 -32.29 34.16
CA GLU A 680 14.16 -32.90 32.91
C GLU A 680 12.63 -33.05 32.96
N LEU A 681 11.92 -32.04 32.46
CA LEU A 681 10.49 -32.14 32.20
C LEU A 681 10.27 -32.99 30.93
N ASN A 682 9.29 -33.89 30.97
CA ASN A 682 8.89 -34.70 29.81
C ASN A 682 8.33 -33.79 28.71
N ASN A 683 8.95 -33.81 27.52
CA ASN A 683 8.55 -32.94 26.40
C ASN A 683 7.12 -33.26 25.91
N ASP A 684 6.67 -34.51 26.03
CA ASP A 684 5.32 -34.92 25.60
C ASP A 684 4.23 -34.32 26.50
N ASP A 685 4.47 -34.28 27.80
CA ASP A 685 3.55 -33.65 28.77
C ASP A 685 3.48 -32.13 28.55
N ILE A 686 4.62 -31.49 28.24
CA ILE A 686 4.66 -30.06 27.92
C ILE A 686 3.93 -29.79 26.59
N LYS A 687 4.14 -30.63 25.57
CA LYS A 687 3.42 -30.54 24.28
C LYS A 687 1.92 -30.64 24.48
N ALA A 688 1.45 -31.57 25.32
CA ALA A 688 0.03 -31.71 25.65
C ALA A 688 -0.53 -30.45 26.31
N ARG A 689 0.20 -29.81 27.24
CA ARG A 689 -0.21 -28.54 27.86
C ARG A 689 -0.31 -27.39 26.86
N TRP A 690 0.63 -27.29 25.92
CA TRP A 690 0.53 -26.30 24.84
C TRP A 690 -0.72 -26.51 23.98
N ILE A 691 -0.99 -27.76 23.60
CA ILE A 691 -2.19 -28.11 22.80
C ILE A 691 -3.47 -27.76 23.55
N ASP A 692 -3.54 -28.06 24.85
CA ASP A 692 -4.70 -27.75 25.69
C ASP A 692 -4.97 -26.24 25.75
N ARG A 693 -3.93 -25.43 26.00
CA ARG A 693 -4.04 -23.96 25.99
C ARG A 693 -4.50 -23.41 24.64
N ILE A 694 -3.94 -23.90 23.54
CA ILE A 694 -4.31 -23.47 22.19
C ILE A 694 -5.77 -23.80 21.90
N LYS A 695 -6.26 -24.98 22.31
CA LYS A 695 -7.68 -25.35 22.16
C LYS A 695 -8.60 -24.43 22.95
N ASN A 696 -8.26 -24.16 24.22
CA ASN A 696 -9.04 -23.25 25.06
C ASN A 696 -9.09 -21.83 24.48
N LEU A 697 -7.97 -21.32 23.97
CA LEU A 697 -7.92 -19.99 23.33
C LEU A 697 -8.62 -19.94 21.97
N LYS A 698 -8.65 -21.05 21.21
CA LYS A 698 -9.35 -21.14 19.93
C LYS A 698 -10.86 -20.96 20.07
N GLU A 699 -11.43 -21.39 21.19
CA GLU A 699 -12.85 -21.23 21.51
C GLU A 699 -13.18 -19.84 22.06
N ALA A 700 -12.19 -19.06 22.47
CA ALA A 700 -12.37 -17.71 22.98
C ALA A 700 -12.55 -16.70 21.84
N THR A 701 -13.49 -15.77 21.99
CA THR A 701 -13.62 -14.62 21.07
C THR A 701 -12.54 -13.59 21.40
N PRO A 702 -11.65 -13.23 20.46
CA PRO A 702 -10.60 -12.26 20.72
C PRO A 702 -11.19 -10.89 21.04
N ASN A 703 -10.62 -10.19 22.02
CA ASN A 703 -11.05 -8.83 22.35
C ASN A 703 -10.60 -7.85 21.24
N PRO A 704 -11.53 -7.23 20.48
CA PRO A 704 -11.17 -6.34 19.37
C PRO A 704 -10.41 -5.09 19.83
N ASN A 705 -10.61 -4.65 21.08
CA ASN A 705 -9.92 -3.46 21.61
C ASN A 705 -8.43 -3.72 21.90
N LEU A 706 -8.01 -4.99 21.99
CA LEU A 706 -6.62 -5.39 22.25
C LEU A 706 -5.88 -5.82 20.97
N ALA A 707 -6.54 -5.82 19.81
CA ALA A 707 -5.93 -6.25 18.55
C ALA A 707 -4.62 -5.52 18.21
N TRP A 708 -4.48 -4.24 18.61
CA TRP A 708 -3.25 -3.47 18.45
C TRP A 708 -2.06 -4.01 19.28
N LEU A 709 -2.35 -4.63 20.42
CA LEU A 709 -1.39 -5.30 21.29
C LEU A 709 -1.13 -6.74 20.84
N GLY A 710 -1.89 -7.28 19.88
CA GLY A 710 -1.71 -8.63 19.34
C GLY A 710 -2.73 -9.64 19.83
N ASP A 711 -2.67 -10.83 19.27
CA ASP A 711 -3.62 -11.92 19.52
C ASP A 711 -3.00 -12.96 20.45
N GLU A 712 -3.65 -13.21 21.60
CA GLU A 712 -3.22 -14.20 22.59
C GLU A 712 -3.08 -15.59 21.97
N PHE A 713 -4.00 -15.98 21.09
CA PHE A 713 -3.97 -17.26 20.38
C PHE A 713 -2.76 -17.33 19.46
N ALA A 714 -2.53 -16.31 18.64
CA ALA A 714 -1.41 -16.27 17.69
C ALA A 714 -0.04 -16.34 18.39
N LEU A 715 0.15 -15.55 19.46
CA LEU A 715 1.40 -15.53 20.23
C LEU A 715 1.66 -16.86 20.93
N THR A 716 0.61 -17.46 21.50
CA THR A 716 0.68 -18.78 22.14
C THR A 716 1.02 -19.86 21.12
N LEU A 717 0.39 -19.81 19.93
CA LEU A 717 0.67 -20.76 18.85
C LEU A 717 2.10 -20.61 18.35
N GLU A 718 2.61 -19.39 18.17
CA GLU A 718 4.00 -19.14 17.80
C GLU A 718 4.98 -19.77 18.81
N LEU A 719 4.80 -19.50 20.11
CA LEU A 719 5.65 -20.07 21.17
C LEU A 719 5.59 -21.60 21.23
N ALA A 720 4.38 -22.18 21.11
CA ALA A 720 4.21 -23.62 21.08
C ALA A 720 4.86 -24.25 19.85
N SER A 721 4.75 -23.60 18.70
CA SER A 721 5.34 -24.06 17.44
C SER A 721 6.87 -23.98 17.49
N LEU A 722 7.42 -22.94 18.12
CA LEU A 722 8.85 -22.85 18.44
C LEU A 722 9.29 -23.94 19.40
N PHE A 723 8.50 -24.26 20.43
CA PHE A 723 8.80 -25.36 21.34
C PHE A 723 8.89 -26.70 20.59
N VAL A 724 7.94 -26.97 19.69
CA VAL A 724 7.96 -28.18 18.85
C VAL A 724 9.18 -28.21 17.94
N TYR A 725 9.47 -27.09 17.27
CA TYR A 725 10.63 -26.94 16.40
C TYR A 725 11.95 -27.19 17.13
N GLU A 726 12.14 -26.61 18.33
CA GLU A 726 13.39 -26.74 19.10
C GLU A 726 13.52 -28.07 19.84
N SER A 727 12.40 -28.73 20.15
CA SER A 727 12.39 -30.04 20.81
C SER A 727 12.64 -31.19 19.84
N ALA A 728 12.37 -30.99 18.55
CA ALA A 728 12.53 -32.00 17.51
C ALA A 728 14.00 -32.32 17.19
N PRO A 729 14.30 -33.56 16.73
CA PRO A 729 15.60 -33.89 16.17
C PRO A 729 15.95 -32.98 14.99
N PHE A 730 17.24 -32.66 14.81
CA PHE A 730 17.71 -31.72 13.79
C PHE A 730 17.18 -32.02 12.37
N SER A 731 17.08 -33.30 11.98
CA SER A 731 16.57 -33.72 10.68
C SER A 731 15.04 -33.62 10.53
N MET A 732 14.31 -33.48 11.64
CA MET A 732 12.85 -33.49 11.67
C MET A 732 12.24 -32.15 12.16
N LYS A 733 13.05 -31.13 12.46
CA LYS A 733 12.56 -29.84 12.98
C LYS A 733 11.46 -29.24 12.11
N LEU A 734 11.68 -29.16 10.79
CA LEU A 734 10.70 -28.59 9.86
C LEU A 734 9.47 -29.49 9.68
N THR A 735 9.65 -30.82 9.63
CA THR A 735 8.54 -31.77 9.44
C THR A 735 7.61 -31.81 10.66
N GLU A 736 8.17 -31.79 11.87
CA GLU A 736 7.40 -31.73 13.11
C GLU A 736 6.69 -30.38 13.27
N PHE A 737 7.35 -29.29 12.89
CA PHE A 737 6.76 -27.95 12.88
C PHE A 737 5.55 -27.85 11.94
N GLU A 738 5.71 -28.25 10.68
CA GLU A 738 4.60 -28.24 9.71
C GLU A 738 3.50 -29.24 10.09
N GLY A 739 3.87 -30.40 10.64
CA GLY A 739 2.91 -31.38 11.16
C GLY A 739 2.09 -30.83 12.33
N PHE A 740 2.73 -30.11 13.25
CA PHE A 740 2.07 -29.46 14.38
C PHE A 740 1.12 -28.36 13.93
N LEU A 741 1.56 -27.46 13.04
CA LEU A 741 0.68 -26.44 12.48
C LEU A 741 -0.53 -27.06 11.80
N LYS A 742 -0.34 -28.08 10.94
CA LYS A 742 -1.42 -28.83 10.28
C LYS A 742 -2.40 -29.46 11.26
N SER A 743 -1.94 -29.96 12.41
CA SER A 743 -2.82 -30.56 13.43
C SER A 743 -3.77 -29.55 14.09
N ILE A 744 -3.48 -28.26 13.99
CA ILE A 744 -4.22 -27.15 14.59
C ILE A 744 -4.97 -26.33 13.50
N ALA A 745 -4.74 -26.64 12.21
CA ALA A 745 -4.71 -25.70 11.08
C ALA A 745 -6.02 -25.17 10.50
N ASP A 746 -7.21 -25.69 10.83
CA ASP A 746 -8.42 -25.16 10.16
C ASP A 746 -8.70 -23.68 10.52
N SER A 747 -8.16 -23.17 11.64
CA SER A 747 -8.28 -21.75 12.04
C SER A 747 -6.95 -20.98 12.06
N GLY A 748 -5.82 -21.63 12.36
CA GLY A 748 -4.51 -20.94 12.54
C GLY A 748 -3.92 -20.34 11.25
N LEU A 749 -4.21 -20.93 10.09
CA LEU A 749 -3.74 -20.44 8.78
C LEU A 749 -4.56 -19.24 8.25
N THR A 750 -5.53 -18.73 9.02
CA THR A 750 -6.32 -17.53 8.70
C THR A 750 -5.79 -16.27 9.40
N ASN A 751 -4.77 -16.39 10.25
CA ASN A 751 -4.12 -15.27 10.91
C ASN A 751 -2.80 -14.92 10.20
N SER A 752 -2.61 -13.64 9.83
CA SER A 752 -1.43 -13.17 9.11
C SER A 752 -0.14 -13.30 9.92
N ALA A 753 -0.17 -13.04 11.23
CA ALA A 753 1.04 -13.11 12.08
C ALA A 753 1.59 -14.54 12.15
N ILE A 754 0.71 -15.55 12.19
CA ILE A 754 1.11 -16.96 12.16
C ILE A 754 1.71 -17.33 10.80
N MET A 755 1.15 -16.79 9.71
CA MET A 755 1.67 -17.02 8.36
C MET A 755 3.04 -16.33 8.17
N GLU A 756 3.24 -15.11 8.67
CA GLU A 756 4.55 -14.43 8.72
C GLU A 756 5.58 -15.28 9.44
N PHE A 757 5.23 -15.78 10.62
CA PHE A 757 6.09 -16.64 11.39
C PHE A 757 6.44 -17.95 10.63
N ARG A 758 5.45 -18.60 9.99
CA ARG A 758 5.66 -19.80 9.18
C ARG A 758 6.60 -19.54 7.99
N ILE A 759 6.41 -18.43 7.26
CA ILE A 759 7.26 -18.03 6.14
C ILE A 759 8.69 -17.79 6.60
N MET A 760 8.88 -17.05 7.70
CA MET A 760 10.19 -16.74 8.26
C MET A 760 10.97 -17.99 8.67
N VAL A 761 10.34 -18.96 9.36
CA VAL A 761 10.99 -20.22 9.74
C VAL A 761 11.39 -21.05 8.51
N ASN A 762 10.50 -21.11 7.50
CA ASN A 762 10.78 -21.85 6.27
C ASN A 762 11.86 -21.16 5.40
N SER A 763 11.88 -19.81 5.33
CA SER A 763 12.90 -19.07 4.57
C SER A 763 14.29 -19.28 5.16
N GLU A 764 14.42 -19.19 6.50
CA GLU A 764 15.65 -19.49 7.23
C GLU A 764 16.15 -20.92 6.94
N HIS A 765 15.25 -21.90 6.93
CA HIS A 765 15.59 -23.28 6.57
C HIS A 765 16.13 -23.39 5.14
N VAL A 766 15.44 -22.79 4.17
CA VAL A 766 15.85 -22.84 2.76
C VAL A 766 17.22 -22.20 2.54
N HIS A 767 17.53 -21.09 3.22
CA HIS A 767 18.85 -20.43 3.11
C HIS A 767 19.99 -21.25 3.70
N HIS A 768 19.74 -22.05 4.74
CA HIS A 768 20.78 -22.80 5.44
C HIS A 768 21.05 -24.20 4.89
N PHE A 769 20.06 -24.84 4.25
CA PHE A 769 20.15 -26.22 3.76
C PHE A 769 20.20 -26.29 2.23
N LYS A 770 21.34 -26.73 1.69
CA LYS A 770 21.54 -26.87 0.21
C LYS A 770 20.56 -27.80 -0.49
N ASN A 771 19.95 -28.74 0.23
CA ASN A 771 18.98 -29.71 -0.30
C ASN A 771 17.55 -29.40 0.17
N ALA A 772 17.27 -28.20 0.69
CA ALA A 772 15.93 -27.81 1.11
C ALA A 772 14.97 -27.81 -0.08
N ASP A 773 13.72 -28.20 0.19
CA ASP A 773 12.65 -28.15 -0.80
C ASP A 773 12.17 -26.70 -1.00
N PHE A 774 12.82 -26.00 -1.93
CA PHE A 774 12.45 -24.63 -2.31
C PHE A 774 11.01 -24.55 -2.84
N ARG A 775 10.48 -25.64 -3.41
CA ARG A 775 9.12 -25.67 -3.93
C ARG A 775 8.09 -25.60 -2.81
N ALA A 776 8.29 -26.36 -1.73
CA ALA A 776 7.43 -26.31 -0.55
C ALA A 776 7.37 -24.90 0.05
N TYR A 777 8.50 -24.20 0.13
CA TYR A 777 8.53 -22.79 0.58
C TYR A 777 7.72 -21.88 -0.35
N ARG A 778 7.90 -22.01 -1.67
CA ARG A 778 7.13 -21.22 -2.65
C ARG A 778 5.63 -21.49 -2.54
N ASP A 779 5.22 -22.75 -2.34
CA ASP A 779 3.81 -23.12 -2.18
C ASP A 779 3.19 -22.47 -0.93
N ILE A 780 3.94 -22.37 0.18
CA ILE A 780 3.51 -21.65 1.40
C ILE A 780 3.35 -20.15 1.12
N VAL A 781 4.29 -19.54 0.41
CA VAL A 781 4.22 -18.12 0.07
C VAL A 781 3.05 -17.82 -0.90
N ASN A 782 2.77 -18.73 -1.83
CA ASN A 782 1.59 -18.62 -2.71
C ASN A 782 0.30 -18.67 -1.90
N GLU A 783 0.18 -19.64 -0.97
CA GLU A 783 -0.96 -19.74 -0.04
C GLU A 783 -1.16 -18.45 0.76
N ALA A 784 -0.06 -17.83 1.22
CA ALA A 784 -0.11 -16.60 2.01
C ALA A 784 -0.64 -15.40 1.21
N ILE A 785 -0.25 -15.24 -0.06
CA ILE A 785 -0.75 -14.13 -0.89
C ILE A 785 -2.20 -14.32 -1.28
N GLU A 786 -2.62 -15.55 -1.56
CA GLU A 786 -4.03 -15.84 -1.87
C GLU A 786 -4.93 -15.47 -0.68
N LYS A 787 -4.46 -15.70 0.56
CA LYS A 787 -5.22 -15.38 1.78
C LYS A 787 -5.08 -13.92 2.22
N PHE A 788 -3.91 -13.30 2.03
CA PHE A 788 -3.60 -11.96 2.53
C PHE A 788 -2.97 -11.08 1.43
N PRO A 789 -3.75 -10.72 0.41
CA PRO A 789 -3.24 -10.04 -0.78
C PRO A 789 -2.70 -8.62 -0.54
N THR A 790 -3.05 -7.99 0.59
CA THR A 790 -2.60 -6.65 0.98
C THR A 790 -1.36 -6.63 1.87
N ASN A 791 -0.84 -7.79 2.30
CA ASN A 791 0.35 -7.85 3.16
C ASN A 791 1.64 -7.68 2.32
N VAL A 792 2.31 -6.56 2.52
CA VAL A 792 3.53 -6.18 1.78
C VAL A 792 4.68 -7.16 2.03
N SER A 793 4.78 -7.73 3.24
CA SER A 793 5.85 -8.66 3.60
C SER A 793 5.75 -9.98 2.83
N PHE A 794 4.52 -10.50 2.66
CA PHE A 794 4.25 -11.69 1.85
C PHE A 794 4.50 -11.46 0.38
N LEU A 795 4.07 -10.31 -0.13
CA LEU A 795 4.32 -9.96 -1.53
C LEU A 795 5.83 -9.80 -1.80
N LYS A 796 6.58 -9.21 -0.86
CA LYS A 796 8.04 -9.14 -0.92
C LYS A 796 8.67 -10.53 -0.93
N ALA A 797 8.28 -11.41 -0.01
CA ALA A 797 8.75 -12.80 0.04
C ALA A 797 8.44 -13.59 -1.25
N TYR A 798 7.30 -13.32 -1.89
CA TYR A 798 6.94 -13.89 -3.18
C TYR A 798 7.80 -13.40 -4.32
N ILE A 799 8.00 -12.08 -4.41
CA ILE A 799 8.88 -11.47 -5.41
C ILE A 799 10.31 -12.03 -5.23
N ASP A 800 10.75 -12.17 -3.99
CA ASP A 800 12.09 -12.66 -3.64
C ASP A 800 12.30 -14.14 -3.93
N SER A 801 11.24 -14.94 -3.94
CA SER A 801 11.31 -16.40 -4.15
C SER A 801 10.93 -16.85 -5.56
N ASN A 802 10.35 -15.98 -6.39
CA ASN A 802 9.88 -16.33 -7.73
C ASN A 802 10.82 -15.84 -8.84
N LYS A 803 10.70 -16.47 -10.02
CA LYS A 803 11.40 -16.01 -11.23
C LYS A 803 10.84 -14.65 -11.64
N TYR A 804 11.71 -13.74 -12.10
CA TYR A 804 11.34 -12.38 -12.53
C TYR A 804 10.09 -12.34 -13.42
N GLN A 805 10.03 -13.16 -14.48
CA GLN A 805 8.88 -13.17 -15.40
C GLN A 805 7.58 -13.65 -14.74
N ALA A 806 7.65 -14.65 -13.85
CA ALA A 806 6.48 -15.15 -13.15
C ALA A 806 5.93 -14.10 -12.18
N ALA A 807 6.81 -13.45 -11.41
CA ALA A 807 6.44 -12.35 -10.53
C ALA A 807 5.86 -11.17 -11.33
N ARG A 808 6.49 -10.77 -12.44
CA ARG A 808 6.01 -9.67 -13.29
C ARG A 808 4.63 -9.92 -13.87
N ILE A 809 4.34 -11.15 -14.33
CA ILE A 809 3.01 -11.54 -14.83
C ILE A 809 1.98 -11.46 -13.70
N PHE A 810 2.30 -12.02 -12.53
CA PHE A 810 1.41 -12.01 -11.37
C PHE A 810 1.03 -10.59 -10.92
N LEU A 811 2.01 -9.69 -10.83
CA LEU A 811 1.82 -8.32 -10.35
C LEU A 811 0.99 -7.43 -11.31
N ARG A 812 0.86 -7.83 -12.58
CA ARG A 812 0.06 -7.13 -13.59
C ARG A 812 -1.35 -7.69 -13.78
N LYS A 813 -1.71 -8.77 -13.07
CA LYS A 813 -3.06 -9.33 -13.13
C LYS A 813 -4.07 -8.34 -12.56
N GLU A 814 -5.21 -8.19 -13.23
CA GLU A 814 -6.31 -7.36 -12.75
C GLU A 814 -6.79 -7.80 -11.37
N CYS A 815 -7.25 -6.82 -10.59
CA CYS A 815 -7.70 -6.98 -9.22
C CYS A 815 -9.02 -6.22 -9.06
N GLN A 816 -9.99 -6.83 -8.41
CA GLN A 816 -11.26 -6.16 -8.07
C GLN A 816 -11.10 -5.17 -6.90
N ASP A 817 -10.16 -5.43 -6.00
CA ASP A 817 -9.87 -4.61 -4.82
C ASP A 817 -8.75 -3.59 -5.09
N GLU A 818 -9.04 -2.31 -4.86
CA GLU A 818 -8.10 -1.19 -5.08
C GLU A 818 -6.88 -1.27 -4.17
N ALA A 819 -7.02 -1.73 -2.93
CA ALA A 819 -5.89 -1.85 -2.01
C ALA A 819 -4.90 -2.93 -2.47
N THR A 820 -5.40 -4.09 -2.87
CA THR A 820 -4.62 -5.17 -3.47
C THR A 820 -3.93 -4.74 -4.76
N LYS A 821 -4.66 -4.01 -5.63
CA LYS A 821 -4.11 -3.44 -6.86
C LYS A 821 -2.92 -2.53 -6.54
N LEU A 822 -3.08 -1.62 -5.59
CA LEU A 822 -2.01 -0.71 -5.17
C LEU A 822 -0.78 -1.46 -4.65
N VAL A 823 -0.97 -2.43 -3.74
CA VAL A 823 0.13 -3.23 -3.17
C VAL A 823 0.88 -4.00 -4.28
N ARG A 824 0.17 -4.59 -5.24
CA ARG A 824 0.79 -5.25 -6.42
C ARG A 824 1.55 -4.27 -7.31
N HIS A 825 0.99 -3.09 -7.57
CA HIS A 825 1.63 -2.06 -8.38
C HIS A 825 2.91 -1.53 -7.72
N CYS A 826 2.91 -1.27 -6.41
CA CYS A 826 4.13 -0.96 -5.66
C CYS A 826 5.13 -2.12 -5.67
N GLY A 827 4.65 -3.37 -5.58
CA GLY A 827 5.47 -4.57 -5.74
C GLY A 827 6.11 -4.69 -7.13
N LEU A 828 5.44 -4.25 -8.20
CA LEU A 828 6.01 -4.18 -9.55
C LEU A 828 7.17 -3.20 -9.60
N PHE A 829 7.04 -2.03 -8.97
CA PHE A 829 8.15 -1.08 -8.87
C PHE A 829 9.32 -1.65 -8.07
N TYR A 830 9.06 -2.32 -6.94
CA TYR A 830 10.09 -3.05 -6.16
C TYR A 830 10.82 -4.09 -7.02
N LEU A 831 10.09 -4.90 -7.79
CA LEU A 831 10.66 -5.92 -8.68
C LEU A 831 11.61 -5.31 -9.71
N GLU A 832 11.20 -4.24 -10.39
CA GLU A 832 12.03 -3.61 -11.43
C GLU A 832 13.26 -2.90 -10.83
N LYS A 833 13.11 -2.23 -9.68
CA LYS A 833 14.24 -1.59 -8.97
C LYS A 833 15.26 -2.63 -8.51
N ARG A 834 14.81 -3.73 -7.92
CA ARG A 834 15.70 -4.81 -7.49
C ARG A 834 16.39 -5.49 -8.68
N ALA A 835 15.67 -5.73 -9.77
CA ALA A 835 16.28 -6.29 -10.99
C ALA A 835 17.38 -5.37 -11.53
N HIS A 836 17.16 -4.05 -11.50
CA HIS A 836 18.16 -3.06 -11.87
C HIS A 836 19.38 -3.08 -10.92
N GLU A 837 19.17 -3.15 -9.61
CA GLU A 837 20.26 -3.23 -8.62
C GLU A 837 21.14 -4.48 -8.82
N ILE A 838 20.53 -5.63 -9.09
CA ILE A 838 21.26 -6.88 -9.38
C ILE A 838 22.09 -6.75 -10.66
N LEU A 839 21.50 -6.24 -11.75
CA LEU A 839 22.20 -6.05 -13.02
C LEU A 839 23.34 -5.01 -12.93
N ALA A 840 23.16 -3.98 -12.10
CA ALA A 840 24.19 -2.97 -11.84
C ALA A 840 25.41 -3.57 -11.13
N MET A 841 25.20 -4.50 -10.18
CA MET A 841 26.30 -5.26 -9.55
C MET A 841 27.07 -6.12 -10.57
N GLU A 842 26.38 -6.60 -11.60
CA GLU A 842 26.95 -7.47 -12.64
C GLU A 842 27.60 -6.74 -13.83
N SER A 843 27.68 -5.40 -13.80
CA SER A 843 28.21 -4.56 -14.89
C SER A 843 27.47 -4.73 -16.23
N SER A 844 26.17 -5.04 -16.19
CA SER A 844 25.30 -5.20 -17.37
C SER A 844 24.58 -3.87 -17.71
N PRO A 845 24.09 -3.68 -18.97
CA PRO A 845 23.41 -2.45 -19.36
C PRO A 845 22.17 -2.17 -18.49
N ASN A 846 21.97 -0.88 -18.24
CA ASN A 846 21.06 -0.36 -17.24
C ASN A 846 19.59 -0.56 -17.62
N ASN A 847 18.78 -1.18 -16.75
CA ASN A 847 17.37 -1.44 -17.02
C ASN A 847 16.44 -0.26 -16.63
N ILE A 848 16.89 0.97 -16.89
CA ILE A 848 16.17 2.22 -16.52
C ILE A 848 14.80 2.29 -17.19
N ASP A 849 14.70 1.82 -18.44
CA ASP A 849 13.45 1.90 -19.21
C ASP A 849 12.34 1.02 -18.64
N HIS A 850 12.67 -0.13 -18.04
CA HIS A 850 11.65 -0.95 -17.37
C HIS A 850 11.11 -0.27 -16.12
N ILE A 851 11.97 0.38 -15.34
CA ILE A 851 11.55 1.16 -14.16
C ILE A 851 10.64 2.31 -14.61
N ARG A 852 11.05 3.05 -15.66
CA ARG A 852 10.25 4.13 -16.24
C ARG A 852 8.87 3.65 -16.65
N HIS A 853 8.80 2.61 -17.48
CA HIS A 853 7.52 2.08 -17.95
C HIS A 853 6.66 1.50 -16.84
N ALA A 854 7.25 0.96 -15.78
CA ALA A 854 6.50 0.55 -14.59
C ALA A 854 5.91 1.78 -13.89
N LEU A 855 6.69 2.84 -13.68
CA LEU A 855 6.22 4.08 -13.03
C LEU A 855 5.14 4.81 -13.86
N GLU A 856 5.35 4.94 -15.18
CA GLU A 856 4.38 5.51 -16.13
C GLU A 856 3.06 4.73 -16.18
N PHE A 857 3.10 3.42 -15.90
CA PHE A 857 1.91 2.58 -15.79
C PHE A 857 1.24 2.73 -14.42
N ILE A 858 1.98 2.60 -13.32
CA ILE A 858 1.39 2.53 -11.98
C ILE A 858 0.91 3.88 -11.45
N ALA A 859 1.54 5.01 -11.82
CA ALA A 859 1.15 6.31 -11.29
C ALA A 859 -0.27 6.69 -11.75
N PRO A 860 -0.61 6.70 -13.06
CA PRO A 860 -1.98 6.99 -13.51
C PRO A 860 -3.05 6.06 -12.94
N GLU A 861 -2.73 4.76 -12.84
CA GLU A 861 -3.67 3.72 -12.43
C GLU A 861 -4.08 3.79 -10.95
N ASN A 862 -3.32 4.50 -10.10
CA ASN A 862 -3.51 4.55 -8.66
C ASN A 862 -3.81 5.97 -8.13
N CYS A 863 -4.08 6.96 -9.00
CA CYS A 863 -4.34 8.34 -8.57
C CYS A 863 -5.80 8.66 -8.25
N CYS A 864 -6.72 7.78 -8.65
CA CYS A 864 -8.16 8.01 -8.45
C CYS A 864 -8.69 7.54 -7.09
N SER A 865 -7.82 7.26 -6.11
CA SER A 865 -8.24 6.89 -4.75
C SER A 865 -9.13 7.95 -4.12
N PHE A 866 -10.01 7.54 -3.20
CA PHE A 866 -10.89 8.46 -2.48
C PHE A 866 -10.08 9.50 -1.70
N LEU A 867 -9.12 9.04 -0.89
CA LEU A 867 -8.15 9.91 -0.23
C LEU A 867 -7.09 10.38 -1.25
N PRO A 868 -6.80 11.69 -1.31
CA PRO A 868 -5.70 12.23 -2.10
C PRO A 868 -4.36 11.59 -1.70
N ASP A 869 -3.58 11.10 -2.67
CA ASP A 869 -2.18 10.68 -2.47
C ASP A 869 -1.40 10.81 -3.78
N SER A 870 -0.34 11.63 -3.77
CA SER A 870 0.44 11.99 -4.97
C SER A 870 1.80 11.30 -5.01
N THR A 871 2.07 10.41 -4.05
CA THR A 871 3.40 9.86 -3.80
C THR A 871 3.97 9.14 -5.03
N LEU A 872 3.20 8.31 -5.73
CA LEU A 872 3.67 7.61 -6.93
C LEU A 872 4.07 8.58 -8.06
N TRP A 873 3.33 9.67 -8.26
CA TRP A 873 3.72 10.72 -9.21
C TRP A 873 4.99 11.45 -8.76
N ARG A 874 5.13 11.72 -7.46
CA ARG A 874 6.35 12.31 -6.90
C ARG A 874 7.55 11.40 -7.10
N VAL A 875 7.39 10.08 -6.92
CA VAL A 875 8.43 9.08 -7.21
C VAL A 875 8.80 9.06 -8.70
N LEU A 876 7.82 9.09 -9.60
CA LEU A 876 8.10 9.16 -11.05
C LEU A 876 8.83 10.46 -11.40
N LEU A 877 8.42 11.59 -10.83
CA LEU A 877 9.11 12.87 -11.03
C LEU A 877 10.54 12.84 -10.49
N ASP A 878 10.77 12.32 -9.30
CA ASP A 878 12.10 12.15 -8.74
C ASP A 878 12.98 11.24 -9.61
N PHE A 879 12.41 10.15 -10.13
CA PHE A 879 13.08 9.25 -11.05
C PHE A 879 13.46 9.95 -12.38
N GLU A 880 12.53 10.65 -13.03
CA GLU A 880 12.80 11.38 -14.27
C GLU A 880 13.78 12.53 -14.06
N LYS A 881 13.75 13.16 -12.88
CA LYS A 881 14.75 14.14 -12.49
C LYS A 881 16.16 13.55 -12.41
N GLN A 882 16.31 12.28 -12.03
CA GLN A 882 17.61 11.62 -11.88
C GLN A 882 18.11 11.01 -13.19
N HIS A 883 17.21 10.49 -14.03
CA HIS A 883 17.57 9.67 -15.20
C HIS A 883 16.96 10.14 -16.53
N GLY A 884 16.05 11.10 -16.50
CA GLY A 884 15.28 11.57 -17.66
C GLY A 884 15.85 12.82 -18.33
N THR A 885 15.24 13.17 -19.47
CA THR A 885 15.46 14.43 -20.19
C THR A 885 14.50 15.51 -19.72
N SER A 886 14.82 16.79 -19.99
CA SER A 886 13.94 17.93 -19.66
C SER A 886 12.48 17.71 -20.14
N LYS A 887 12.31 17.19 -21.36
CA LYS A 887 10.98 16.91 -21.93
C LYS A 887 10.21 15.83 -21.17
N GLN A 888 10.91 14.80 -20.67
CA GLN A 888 10.28 13.73 -19.89
C GLN A 888 9.83 14.25 -18.53
N ILE A 889 10.62 15.12 -17.89
CA ILE A 889 10.24 15.75 -16.64
C ILE A 889 9.01 16.65 -16.84
N ASP A 890 9.01 17.48 -17.89
CA ASP A 890 7.87 18.36 -18.22
C ASP A 890 6.60 17.54 -18.48
N ASN A 891 6.70 16.47 -19.27
CA ASN A 891 5.57 15.59 -19.55
C ASN A 891 5.05 14.88 -18.29
N ALA A 892 5.95 14.31 -17.49
CA ALA A 892 5.58 13.65 -16.24
C ALA A 892 4.88 14.63 -15.28
N PHE A 893 5.36 15.87 -15.20
CA PHE A 893 4.72 16.89 -14.36
C PHE A 893 3.35 17.29 -14.89
N LEU A 894 3.21 17.56 -16.19
CA LEU A 894 1.92 17.95 -16.76
C LEU A 894 0.85 16.87 -16.56
N LEU A 895 1.23 15.60 -16.65
CA LEU A 895 0.35 14.46 -16.37
C LEU A 895 0.03 14.36 -14.88
N ALA A 896 1.04 14.43 -14.01
CA ALA A 896 0.87 14.43 -12.56
C ALA A 896 -0.06 15.55 -12.10
N PHE A 897 0.17 16.76 -12.57
CA PHE A 897 -0.59 17.95 -12.19
C PHE A 897 -2.02 17.94 -12.75
N LYS A 898 -2.24 17.28 -13.90
CA LYS A 898 -3.59 17.04 -14.42
C LYS A 898 -4.42 16.13 -13.51
N GLN A 899 -3.81 15.11 -12.90
CA GLN A 899 -4.50 14.11 -12.07
C GLN A 899 -4.50 14.44 -10.58
N CYS A 900 -3.48 15.14 -10.12
CA CYS A 900 -3.31 15.57 -8.73
C CYS A 900 -3.24 17.11 -8.64
N PRO A 901 -4.29 17.83 -9.11
CA PRO A 901 -4.31 19.29 -9.14
C PRO A 901 -4.36 19.94 -7.76
N TRP A 902 -4.43 19.13 -6.70
CA TRP A 902 -4.53 19.49 -5.29
C TRP A 902 -3.20 19.37 -4.53
N SER A 903 -2.12 18.85 -5.15
CA SER A 903 -0.85 18.58 -4.47
C SER A 903 0.13 19.75 -4.56
N LYS A 904 0.32 20.46 -3.46
CA LYS A 904 1.38 21.49 -3.30
C LYS A 904 2.78 20.88 -3.45
N ASN A 905 2.97 19.63 -2.98
CA ASN A 905 4.26 18.96 -3.06
C ASN A 905 4.75 18.77 -4.50
N LEU A 906 3.86 18.48 -5.45
CA LEU A 906 4.25 18.35 -6.85
C LEU A 906 4.82 19.67 -7.41
N LEU A 907 4.27 20.81 -6.97
CA LEU A 907 4.77 22.14 -7.36
C LEU A 907 6.18 22.38 -6.80
N LEU A 908 6.37 22.08 -5.51
CA LEU A 908 7.67 22.23 -4.83
C LEU A 908 8.73 21.32 -5.45
N ASP A 909 8.36 20.05 -5.70
CA ASP A 909 9.24 19.04 -6.27
C ASP A 909 9.77 19.53 -7.64
N VAL A 910 8.93 20.07 -8.52
CA VAL A 910 9.39 20.54 -9.84
C VAL A 910 10.27 21.78 -9.76
N ALA A 911 10.00 22.68 -8.82
CA ALA A 911 10.80 23.90 -8.64
C ALA A 911 12.26 23.61 -8.22
N GLU A 912 12.56 22.46 -7.59
CA GLU A 912 13.91 22.12 -7.11
C GLU A 912 14.95 21.82 -8.20
N LYS A 913 14.55 21.49 -9.44
CA LYS A 913 15.50 21.22 -10.52
C LYS A 913 15.40 22.25 -11.64
N LYS A 914 16.57 22.77 -12.03
CA LYS A 914 16.77 23.71 -13.15
C LYS A 914 16.09 23.20 -14.42
N LEU A 915 14.89 23.72 -14.67
CA LEU A 915 14.17 23.60 -15.92
C LEU A 915 13.88 25.03 -16.42
N ASN A 916 13.51 25.17 -17.69
CA ASN A 916 13.21 26.46 -18.32
C ASN A 916 11.81 26.97 -17.90
N VAL A 917 11.58 27.09 -16.58
CA VAL A 917 10.24 27.16 -15.94
C VAL A 917 9.85 28.57 -15.49
N ASP A 918 10.66 29.61 -15.72
CA ASP A 918 10.40 30.93 -15.12
C ASP A 918 9.01 31.49 -15.51
N ALA A 919 8.58 31.31 -16.76
CA ALA A 919 7.23 31.67 -17.20
C ALA A 919 6.13 30.76 -16.58
N PHE A 920 6.42 29.48 -16.42
CA PHE A 920 5.47 28.47 -15.96
C PHE A 920 5.26 28.50 -14.43
N LEU A 921 6.24 28.95 -13.66
CA LEU A 921 6.10 29.11 -12.21
C LEU A 921 5.27 30.32 -11.84
N THR A 922 5.31 31.38 -12.65
CA THR A 922 4.39 32.52 -12.49
C THR A 922 2.95 32.05 -12.68
N ASP A 923 2.69 31.24 -13.71
CA ASP A 923 1.37 30.64 -13.95
C ASP A 923 0.94 29.67 -12.84
N ILE A 924 1.87 28.89 -12.29
CA ILE A 924 1.62 27.97 -11.17
C ILE A 924 1.35 28.73 -9.87
N SER A 925 2.11 29.78 -9.58
CA SER A 925 1.93 30.62 -8.38
C SER A 925 0.54 31.29 -8.41
N ASN A 926 0.16 31.80 -9.58
CA ASN A 926 -1.18 32.32 -9.83
C ASN A 926 -2.26 31.25 -9.66
N TYR A 927 -2.05 30.05 -10.22
CA TYR A 927 -2.96 28.92 -10.05
C TYR A 927 -3.11 28.56 -8.57
N ALA A 928 -2.00 28.37 -7.85
CA ALA A 928 -1.96 28.00 -6.46
C ALA A 928 -2.76 28.98 -5.60
N THR A 929 -2.56 30.29 -5.83
CA THR A 929 -3.35 31.34 -5.18
C THR A 929 -4.84 31.24 -5.53
N SER A 930 -5.18 31.08 -6.81
CA SER A 930 -6.58 31.00 -7.28
C SER A 930 -7.33 29.72 -6.86
N SER A 931 -6.58 28.64 -6.59
CA SER A 931 -7.11 27.33 -6.19
C SER A 931 -7.13 27.13 -4.68
N GLY A 932 -6.61 28.09 -3.89
CA GLY A 932 -6.64 28.08 -2.42
C GLY A 932 -5.48 27.32 -1.76
N PHE A 933 -4.33 27.20 -2.45
CA PHE A 933 -3.12 26.63 -1.86
C PHE A 933 -2.53 27.63 -0.88
N ARG A 934 -1.98 27.13 0.23
CA ARG A 934 -1.22 27.96 1.17
C ARG A 934 0.21 28.11 0.64
N ILE A 935 0.56 29.29 0.19
CA ILE A 935 1.93 29.71 -0.17
C ILE A 935 2.42 30.67 0.92
N LEU A 936 3.65 30.46 1.42
CA LEU A 936 4.28 31.24 2.48
C LEU A 936 5.28 32.26 1.94
N CYS A 937 5.85 32.02 0.76
CA CYS A 937 6.75 32.93 0.05
C CYS A 937 6.15 33.22 -1.33
N TYR A 938 5.79 34.48 -1.60
CA TYR A 938 5.32 34.85 -2.93
C TYR A 938 6.48 34.88 -3.93
N THR A 939 6.24 34.55 -5.19
CA THR A 939 7.31 34.52 -6.21
C THR A 939 8.03 35.86 -6.34
N ASP A 940 7.30 36.96 -6.19
CA ASP A 940 7.84 38.33 -6.28
C ASP A 940 8.67 38.72 -5.05
N GLU A 941 8.49 38.02 -3.92
CA GLU A 941 9.24 38.22 -2.67
C GLU A 941 10.68 37.70 -2.78
N VAL A 942 10.89 36.65 -3.59
CA VAL A 942 12.20 36.00 -3.76
C VAL A 942 13.24 36.98 -4.32
N ASP A 943 12.82 37.88 -5.21
CA ASP A 943 13.68 38.93 -5.77
C ASP A 943 14.19 39.89 -4.68
N LEU A 944 13.35 40.19 -3.69
CA LEU A 944 13.70 41.03 -2.55
C LEU A 944 14.66 40.28 -1.60
N LEU A 945 14.36 39.01 -1.30
CA LEU A 945 15.17 38.17 -0.41
C LEU A 945 16.60 37.93 -0.94
N LEU A 946 16.79 37.97 -2.26
CA LEU A 946 18.10 37.80 -2.89
C LEU A 946 18.89 39.11 -3.05
N MET A 947 18.33 40.27 -2.68
CA MET A 947 19.07 41.53 -2.74
C MET A 947 20.19 41.57 -1.68
N PRO A 948 21.38 42.09 -2.01
CA PRO A 948 22.56 42.03 -1.14
C PRO A 948 22.47 42.84 0.17
N ASN A 949 21.32 43.47 0.49
CA ASN A 949 21.09 44.29 1.70
C ASN A 949 19.67 44.14 2.28
N ALA A 950 18.96 43.03 2.03
CA ALA A 950 17.66 42.77 2.65
C ALA A 950 17.78 42.33 4.11
#